data_AF-A0A7X8XAM2-F1
#
_entry.id   AF-A0A7X8XAM2-F1
#
_cell.length_a   1.000
_cell.length_b   1.000
_cell.length_c   1.000
_cell.angle_alpha   90.00
_cell.angle_beta   90.00
_cell.angle_gamma   90.00
#
_symmetry.space_group_name_H-M   'P 1'
#
loop_
_entity.id
_entity.type
_entity.pdbx_description
1 polymer ?
#
loop_
_entity_poly.entity_id
_entity_poly.type
_entity_poly.pdbx_seq_one_letter_code
_entity_poly.pdbx_strand_id
1 'polypeptide(L)'
;MFRTLFFASLLLFIQFASSATILQVPILDREPEFNGDLDQGAWKQAAAFFGFTELVSGKAAQAQTHLRLAVYQDSLYVGVGCMLRDGLLPVVRHLDRDGEIYFDDSIDLCLALPGKPGNEYYQMSVNAANVRYDAFQVDRRWDGKWESAVRKDADSFTIYYRIPFQDLGFTEIPSELCFNMARSVIAGGPEYTVFIRTNPHSYFGDAQQGARLRFSKSEPCLALRPGAEYYQGKLNIIADTPLLPESGFIDVVLKLLDLSGKVVAQQSCQNRFDSKSGECNFGEQPDGDYILEASLEKARVHHIPAYYGGGGSELSEEAKAGKFQPHTYVQHRWPVSINNKPEIHLQAKLTDGGRFLECRVIPKNLSLQPGSNQKYRFSILSETGEKHRVLSEYAFATSGENYRWDISELKERERYRLLCELGSENDCLLRQEVNFATPSKPVWQTEPPQYPQTQALPPWTPVQLDGLTARVWGRDYVFSETSPLPVQVRSQEIPLLAAPMRFVSGDQAQVWRLSQAAKKNDACIRFDWEGAIAGQNCKAWSEVYFDGAVRFEVVLPEKMSLAELALEIPYRSDLARFIHRAPVMFGGIFTTYKTPDKAEYHPIRENVYVLDDDVGLCWFDGMRFDWPLKHDQQAIGLLPKADSFVVRVNYIDHLVADSPERQFSFGLQAIPVRPMPEKEPAMRVCYVVKYGDENPHPHPAWRGTVDYLPHGNFQIEQGCIEFQMKADFEPQSHSEREFFFRATHGNYYVMDLAWNSQDGIYAEIYEYGTKVKIKSGLHPKPGIWHAIALNWGKEFELFVDGQKVASANYPGSLKIMPAMLKAGGCKVFLDALRISSQPRTSLSLSTHADVDQYTLLADNFEKQAFINGRRATVPDKISEEAECGYLMPDTRIGPGCEGFGILPLNQPLKSPIQGYAEMGVDTLIFHGMQPIGESTSSLYVTDEVRFRSCVKAIKANGMRAVIYTSNSLSNNDRMWDTYADPWLIEPRGMPFIPPNRPKERSFQACPRSEFFTYFVYRIGKLLDTYDLDGIFFDGRSYATCNNRQHGCGVRNFEGVEVPERNIWNGRERQLLLYHTVKQRNAYAEAHKSGNWDAPVCYLWDAAWEGEQFMSTVRGNQKRLDICPLEAMRAQMNG
;
A
#
# COMPACT_ATOMS: atom_id res chain seq x y z
N MET A 1 -40.21 -14.97 -9.66
CA MET A 1 -40.00 -16.18 -10.46
C MET A 1 -38.99 -17.07 -9.74
N PHE A 2 -39.51 -17.94 -8.87
CA PHE A 2 -38.75 -18.99 -8.20
C PHE A 2 -39.29 -20.32 -8.74
N ARG A 3 -38.40 -21.29 -8.99
CA ARG A 3 -38.64 -22.67 -9.47
C ARG A 3 -38.59 -22.94 -10.98
N THR A 4 -37.38 -22.95 -11.54
CA THR A 4 -36.95 -23.94 -12.55
C THR A 4 -35.44 -23.83 -12.77
N LEU A 5 -34.65 -24.59 -12.00
CA LEU A 5 -33.25 -24.96 -12.28
C LEU A 5 -32.79 -25.86 -11.12
N PHE A 6 -33.37 -27.06 -11.05
CA PHE A 6 -32.98 -28.08 -10.08
C PHE A 6 -32.98 -29.45 -10.75
N PHE A 7 -32.33 -29.57 -11.91
CA PHE A 7 -32.04 -30.84 -12.58
C PHE A 7 -30.90 -30.61 -13.59
N ALA A 8 -29.65 -30.51 -13.12
CA ALA A 8 -28.41 -30.77 -13.88
C ALA A 8 -27.12 -30.58 -13.03
N SER A 9 -27.08 -31.07 -11.78
CA SER A 9 -25.86 -30.99 -10.96
C SER A 9 -25.60 -32.24 -10.10
N LEU A 10 -26.26 -33.37 -10.42
CA LEU A 10 -25.96 -34.66 -9.83
C LEU A 10 -25.15 -35.50 -10.83
N LEU A 11 -23.95 -35.92 -10.42
CA LEU A 11 -22.94 -36.75 -11.11
C LEU A 11 -21.76 -36.00 -11.75
N LEU A 12 -20.79 -35.62 -10.92
CA LEU A 12 -19.37 -35.57 -11.29
C LEU A 12 -18.52 -35.91 -10.05
N PHE A 13 -18.83 -37.04 -9.40
CA PHE A 13 -17.89 -37.71 -8.50
C PHE A 13 -17.15 -38.77 -9.31
N ILE A 14 -16.05 -38.36 -9.93
CA ILE A 14 -15.11 -39.31 -10.49
C ILE A 14 -14.13 -39.67 -9.36
N GLN A 15 -14.46 -40.70 -8.58
CA GLN A 15 -13.47 -41.43 -7.81
C GLN A 15 -12.72 -42.35 -8.78
N PHE A 16 -11.69 -41.83 -9.45
CA PHE A 16 -10.64 -42.72 -9.92
C PHE A 16 -9.91 -43.23 -8.68
N ALA A 17 -9.71 -44.56 -8.60
CA ALA A 17 -8.82 -45.15 -7.60
C ALA A 17 -7.41 -44.60 -7.83
N SER A 18 -7.07 -43.53 -7.11
CA SER A 18 -5.84 -42.78 -7.33
C SER A 18 -4.67 -43.60 -6.79
N SER A 19 -3.85 -44.16 -7.67
CA SER A 19 -2.43 -44.28 -7.31
C SER A 19 -1.91 -42.86 -7.08
N ALA A 20 -0.91 -42.70 -6.22
CA ALA A 20 -0.28 -41.39 -6.04
C ALA A 20 0.30 -40.90 -7.38
N THR A 21 0.09 -39.61 -7.72
CA THR A 21 0.71 -39.00 -8.92
C THR A 21 2.20 -38.84 -8.67
N ILE A 22 3.06 -39.55 -9.41
CA ILE A 22 4.52 -39.55 -9.20
C ILE A 22 5.22 -38.66 -10.24
N LEU A 23 5.71 -37.49 -9.84
CA LEU A 23 6.49 -36.60 -10.72
C LEU A 23 7.97 -36.95 -10.61
N GLN A 24 8.58 -37.30 -11.74
CA GLN A 24 10.04 -37.40 -11.81
C GLN A 24 10.64 -36.00 -11.94
N VAL A 25 11.62 -35.68 -11.09
CA VAL A 25 12.28 -34.39 -11.01
C VAL A 25 13.78 -34.57 -11.31
N PRO A 26 14.31 -33.94 -12.37
CA PRO A 26 15.69 -34.14 -12.78
C PRO A 26 16.67 -33.42 -11.86
N ILE A 27 17.81 -34.07 -11.57
CA ILE A 27 18.97 -33.44 -10.92
C ILE A 27 19.89 -32.90 -12.03
N LEU A 28 20.05 -31.57 -12.08
CA LEU A 28 20.76 -30.84 -13.12
C LEU A 28 22.25 -30.65 -12.80
N ASP A 29 23.04 -30.43 -13.85
CA ASP A 29 24.48 -30.10 -13.74
C ASP A 29 24.76 -28.59 -13.74
N ARG A 30 23.75 -27.76 -14.02
CA ARG A 30 23.83 -26.30 -14.00
C ARG A 30 22.68 -25.71 -13.19
N GLU A 31 22.97 -24.61 -12.52
CA GLU A 31 22.01 -23.89 -11.69
C GLU A 31 20.91 -23.24 -12.55
N PRO A 32 19.63 -23.38 -12.18
CA PRO A 32 18.54 -22.60 -12.78
C PRO A 32 18.62 -21.10 -12.44
N GLU A 33 18.46 -20.24 -13.44
CA GLU A 33 18.56 -18.78 -13.29
C GLU A 33 17.36 -18.21 -12.50
N PHE A 34 17.62 -17.31 -11.53
CA PHE A 34 16.61 -16.74 -10.64
C PHE A 34 15.86 -15.51 -11.19
N ASN A 35 16.13 -15.13 -12.45
CA ASN A 35 15.47 -14.05 -13.18
C ASN A 35 15.31 -14.34 -14.69
N GLY A 36 15.68 -15.55 -15.12
CA GLY A 36 15.73 -15.96 -16.52
C GLY A 36 14.42 -16.57 -17.03
N ASP A 37 14.24 -16.63 -18.34
CA ASP A 37 13.07 -17.25 -18.97
C ASP A 37 13.00 -18.76 -18.65
N LEU A 38 11.83 -19.27 -18.24
CA LEU A 38 11.62 -20.68 -17.87
C LEU A 38 11.80 -21.65 -19.05
N ASP A 39 11.84 -21.14 -20.28
CA ASP A 39 12.11 -21.93 -21.48
C ASP A 39 13.57 -21.82 -21.99
N GLN A 40 14.44 -21.15 -21.22
CA GLN A 40 15.87 -20.96 -21.55
C GLN A 40 16.80 -21.57 -20.48
N GLY A 41 18.10 -21.57 -20.77
CA GLY A 41 19.14 -21.97 -19.81
C GLY A 41 18.96 -23.37 -19.23
N ALA A 42 19.22 -23.52 -17.92
CA ALA A 42 19.04 -24.78 -17.20
C ALA A 42 17.55 -25.13 -16.97
N TRP A 43 16.63 -24.16 -16.99
CA TRP A 43 15.19 -24.40 -16.85
C TRP A 43 14.61 -25.25 -17.98
N LYS A 44 15.20 -25.19 -19.19
CA LYS A 44 14.83 -26.07 -20.32
C LYS A 44 15.02 -27.56 -20.01
N GLN A 45 15.87 -27.90 -19.03
CA GLN A 45 16.12 -29.28 -18.61
C GLN A 45 15.31 -29.69 -17.37
N ALA A 46 14.46 -28.80 -16.84
CA ALA A 46 13.58 -29.10 -15.72
C ALA A 46 12.36 -29.94 -16.13
N ALA A 47 11.75 -30.63 -15.17
CA ALA A 47 10.40 -31.15 -15.37
C ALA A 47 9.43 -29.98 -15.56
N ALA A 48 8.42 -30.14 -16.42
CA ALA A 48 7.48 -29.08 -16.78
C ALA A 48 6.05 -29.59 -16.72
N PHE A 49 5.16 -28.80 -16.11
CA PHE A 49 3.76 -29.15 -15.94
C PHE A 49 2.85 -27.93 -16.08
N PHE A 50 1.60 -28.16 -16.46
CA PHE A 50 0.50 -27.19 -16.48
C PHE A 50 -0.81 -27.91 -16.15
N GLY A 51 -1.98 -27.26 -16.29
CA GLY A 51 -3.28 -27.91 -16.09
C GLY A 51 -3.83 -27.74 -14.68
N PHE A 52 -3.60 -26.58 -14.06
CA PHE A 52 -4.17 -26.25 -12.76
C PHE A 52 -5.70 -26.20 -12.86
N THR A 53 -6.37 -26.58 -11.76
CA THR A 53 -7.83 -26.59 -11.64
C THR A 53 -8.34 -25.55 -10.70
N GLU A 54 -9.51 -24.97 -10.98
CA GLU A 54 -10.24 -24.18 -9.99
C GLU A 54 -10.72 -25.09 -8.84
N LEU A 55 -10.43 -24.70 -7.60
CA LEU A 55 -10.56 -25.55 -6.41
C LEU A 55 -11.99 -26.06 -6.23
N VAL A 56 -12.99 -25.18 -6.30
CA VAL A 56 -14.36 -25.54 -5.92
C VAL A 56 -14.98 -26.43 -6.99
N SER A 57 -14.96 -25.98 -8.24
CA SER A 57 -15.58 -26.62 -9.39
C SER A 57 -14.80 -27.80 -9.95
N GLY A 58 -13.47 -27.83 -9.76
CA GLY A 58 -12.58 -28.83 -10.35
C GLY A 58 -12.37 -28.69 -11.86
N LYS A 59 -12.83 -27.58 -12.46
CA LYS A 59 -12.63 -27.26 -13.88
C LYS A 59 -11.22 -26.74 -14.13
N ALA A 60 -10.79 -26.70 -15.39
CA ALA A 60 -9.51 -26.07 -15.73
C ALA A 60 -9.53 -24.58 -15.32
N ALA A 61 -8.41 -24.11 -14.78
CA ALA A 61 -8.23 -22.71 -14.41
C ALA A 61 -8.32 -21.78 -15.64
N GLN A 62 -8.98 -20.63 -15.49
CA GLN A 62 -9.07 -19.61 -16.54
C GLN A 62 -7.70 -18.96 -16.79
N ALA A 63 -6.98 -18.66 -15.72
CA ALA A 63 -5.62 -18.17 -15.75
C ALA A 63 -4.65 -19.32 -15.44
N GLN A 64 -4.14 -19.98 -16.48
CA GLN A 64 -3.26 -21.14 -16.31
C GLN A 64 -1.95 -20.81 -15.59
N THR A 65 -1.40 -21.83 -14.94
CA THR A 65 -0.15 -21.75 -14.18
C THR A 65 0.80 -22.81 -14.71
N HIS A 66 2.02 -22.39 -15.02
CA HIS A 66 3.09 -23.23 -15.56
C HIS A 66 4.10 -23.53 -14.47
N LEU A 67 4.31 -24.82 -14.17
CA LEU A 67 5.23 -25.29 -13.15
C LEU A 67 6.50 -25.85 -13.80
N ARG A 68 7.66 -25.53 -13.21
CA ARG A 68 8.96 -26.14 -13.48
C ARG A 68 9.55 -26.67 -12.19
N LEU A 69 10.11 -27.89 -12.22
CA LEU A 69 10.75 -28.53 -11.07
C LEU A 69 12.12 -29.10 -11.47
N ALA A 70 13.14 -28.78 -10.70
CA ALA A 70 14.49 -29.30 -10.87
C ALA A 70 15.24 -29.35 -9.53
N VAL A 71 16.26 -30.18 -9.44
CA VAL A 71 17.22 -30.15 -8.33
C VAL A 71 18.57 -29.72 -8.87
N TYR A 72 19.26 -28.83 -8.16
CA TYR A 72 20.67 -28.52 -8.40
C TYR A 72 21.39 -28.52 -7.06
N GLN A 73 22.50 -29.26 -6.98
CA GLN A 73 23.23 -29.52 -5.74
C GLN A 73 22.31 -30.04 -4.63
N ASP A 74 22.09 -29.25 -3.57
CA ASP A 74 21.35 -29.59 -2.36
C ASP A 74 19.99 -28.88 -2.24
N SER A 75 19.50 -28.30 -3.34
CA SER A 75 18.33 -27.43 -3.34
C SER A 75 17.30 -27.85 -4.40
N LEU A 76 16.03 -27.79 -4.02
CA LEU A 76 14.88 -27.89 -4.93
C LEU A 76 14.62 -26.52 -5.54
N TYR A 77 14.61 -26.45 -6.87
CA TYR A 77 14.25 -25.28 -7.65
C TYR A 77 12.83 -25.41 -8.19
N VAL A 78 12.03 -24.37 -7.98
CA VAL A 78 10.65 -24.31 -8.45
C VAL A 78 10.44 -23.02 -9.23
N GLY A 79 10.08 -23.14 -10.51
CA GLY A 79 9.73 -22.00 -11.37
C GLY A 79 8.24 -22.00 -11.67
N VAL A 80 7.57 -20.87 -11.51
CA VAL A 80 6.11 -20.77 -11.63
C VAL A 80 5.71 -19.59 -12.52
N GLY A 81 5.37 -19.88 -13.77
CA GLY A 81 4.80 -18.90 -14.71
C GLY A 81 3.30 -18.71 -14.46
N CYS A 82 2.90 -17.51 -14.07
CA CYS A 82 1.54 -17.16 -13.69
C CYS A 82 0.89 -16.29 -14.77
N MET A 83 0.12 -16.90 -15.67
CA MET A 83 -0.56 -16.17 -16.75
C MET A 83 -1.64 -15.25 -16.16
N LEU A 84 -1.75 -14.01 -16.64
CA LEU A 84 -2.80 -13.07 -16.22
C LEU A 84 -4.00 -13.16 -17.16
N ARG A 85 -5.15 -12.68 -16.69
CA ARG A 85 -6.28 -12.43 -17.59
C ARG A 85 -5.95 -11.22 -18.46
N ASP A 86 -6.40 -11.26 -19.71
CA ASP A 86 -6.04 -10.26 -20.73
C ASP A 86 -6.19 -8.81 -20.24
N GLY A 87 -5.12 -8.03 -20.39
CA GLY A 87 -5.11 -6.59 -20.08
C GLY A 87 -5.13 -6.26 -18.59
N LEU A 88 -4.96 -7.23 -17.70
CA LEU A 88 -4.89 -7.01 -16.25
C LEU A 88 -3.45 -7.09 -15.74
N LEU A 89 -3.18 -6.35 -14.66
CA LEU A 89 -1.94 -6.42 -13.88
C LEU A 89 -2.20 -7.23 -12.60
N PRO A 90 -1.16 -7.90 -12.03
CA PRO A 90 -1.32 -8.64 -10.79
C PRO A 90 -1.68 -7.69 -9.64
N VAL A 91 -2.56 -8.14 -8.76
CA VAL A 91 -2.95 -7.45 -7.53
C VAL A 91 -1.94 -7.76 -6.45
N VAL A 92 -1.34 -6.71 -5.89
CA VAL A 92 -0.45 -6.79 -4.72
C VAL A 92 -0.95 -5.77 -3.70
N ARG A 93 -1.33 -6.24 -2.52
CA ARG A 93 -1.83 -5.44 -1.40
C ARG A 93 -1.03 -5.68 -0.13
N HIS A 94 -0.37 -6.83 -0.02
CA HIS A 94 0.33 -7.25 1.19
C HIS A 94 1.84 -7.26 0.92
N LEU A 95 2.59 -6.43 1.62
CA LEU A 95 4.04 -6.29 1.46
C LEU A 95 4.85 -6.81 2.65
N ASP A 96 4.16 -7.17 3.73
CA ASP A 96 4.79 -7.68 4.94
C ASP A 96 5.15 -9.16 4.79
N ARG A 97 6.38 -9.50 5.21
CA ARG A 97 6.78 -10.90 5.39
C ARG A 97 5.80 -11.59 6.35
N ASP A 98 5.38 -12.80 5.99
CA ASP A 98 4.41 -13.62 6.73
C ASP A 98 3.04 -12.96 6.94
N GLY A 99 2.73 -11.96 6.11
CA GLY A 99 1.43 -11.31 6.01
C GLY A 99 0.40 -12.15 5.25
N GLU A 100 -0.81 -11.61 5.10
CA GLU A 100 -1.94 -12.29 4.44
C GLU A 100 -1.83 -12.26 2.90
N ILE A 101 -0.67 -12.65 2.37
CA ILE A 101 -0.35 -12.53 0.95
C ILE A 101 -1.24 -13.40 0.05
N TYR A 102 -2.01 -14.34 0.61
CA TYR A 102 -3.04 -15.13 -0.09
C TYR A 102 -4.26 -14.31 -0.55
N PHE A 103 -4.36 -13.03 -0.17
CA PHE A 103 -5.32 -12.08 -0.74
C PHE A 103 -4.79 -11.29 -1.94
N ASP A 104 -3.57 -11.59 -2.38
CA ASP A 104 -2.93 -11.06 -3.58
C ASP A 104 -2.90 -12.09 -4.70
N ASP A 105 -2.45 -11.69 -5.89
CA ASP A 105 -1.99 -12.65 -6.89
C ASP A 105 -0.72 -13.33 -6.36
N SER A 106 -0.87 -14.57 -5.91
CA SER A 106 0.16 -15.31 -5.17
C SER A 106 0.19 -16.80 -5.51
N ILE A 107 1.31 -17.43 -5.19
CA ILE A 107 1.48 -18.88 -5.15
C ILE A 107 1.61 -19.31 -3.69
N ASP A 108 0.89 -20.37 -3.33
CA ASP A 108 1.08 -21.11 -2.09
C ASP A 108 1.67 -22.48 -2.42
N LEU A 109 2.90 -22.74 -1.97
CA LEU A 109 3.60 -24.01 -2.16
C LEU A 109 3.59 -24.81 -0.86
N CYS A 110 3.26 -26.09 -0.95
CA CYS A 110 3.22 -27.02 0.18
C CYS A 110 4.16 -28.20 -0.07
N LEU A 111 5.06 -28.47 0.89
CA LEU A 111 5.91 -29.66 0.92
C LEU A 111 5.67 -30.45 2.21
N ALA A 112 5.48 -31.76 2.08
CA ALA A 112 5.35 -32.65 3.24
C ALA A 112 6.29 -33.87 3.14
N LEU A 113 6.70 -34.38 4.29
CA LEU A 113 7.51 -35.59 4.35
C LEU A 113 6.60 -36.82 4.21
N PRO A 114 6.93 -37.80 3.35
CA PRO A 114 6.13 -39.01 3.19
C PRO A 114 5.88 -39.75 4.53
N GLY A 115 4.64 -40.16 4.75
CA GLY A 115 4.26 -40.99 5.92
C GLY A 115 4.05 -40.21 7.22
N LYS A 116 4.13 -38.89 7.19
CA LYS A 116 3.72 -38.01 8.29
C LYS A 116 2.19 -37.78 8.28
N PRO A 117 1.60 -37.33 9.40
CA PRO A 117 0.22 -36.86 9.42
C PRO A 117 -0.10 -35.85 8.30
N GLY A 118 -1.31 -35.89 7.76
CA GLY A 118 -1.73 -35.07 6.61
C GLY A 118 -1.65 -33.55 6.84
N ASN A 119 -1.69 -33.11 8.09
CA ASN A 119 -1.57 -31.71 8.48
C ASN A 119 -0.12 -31.27 8.77
N GLU A 120 0.88 -32.17 8.70
CA GLU A 120 2.30 -31.83 8.84
C GLU A 120 2.91 -31.47 7.48
N TYR A 121 3.03 -30.17 7.20
CA TYR A 121 3.63 -29.66 5.97
C TYR A 121 4.36 -28.33 6.20
N TYR A 122 5.30 -28.02 5.31
CA TYR A 122 5.93 -26.72 5.18
C TYR A 122 5.21 -25.93 4.10
N GLN A 123 4.79 -24.72 4.43
CA GLN A 123 4.17 -23.76 3.52
C GLN A 123 5.18 -22.67 3.19
N MET A 124 5.36 -22.41 1.90
CA MET A 124 6.17 -21.33 1.36
C MET A 124 5.33 -20.63 0.31
N SER A 125 4.99 -19.38 0.53
CA SER A 125 4.11 -18.63 -0.34
C SER A 125 4.78 -17.35 -0.79
N VAL A 126 4.53 -16.94 -2.04
CA VAL A 126 5.11 -15.74 -2.63
C VAL A 126 4.04 -15.02 -3.45
N ASN A 127 3.89 -13.71 -3.27
CA ASN A 127 3.03 -12.89 -4.13
C ASN A 127 3.80 -12.27 -5.31
N ALA A 128 3.07 -11.64 -6.23
CA ALA A 128 3.64 -10.98 -7.40
C ALA A 128 4.58 -9.79 -7.11
N ALA A 129 4.76 -9.40 -5.85
CA ALA A 129 5.79 -8.43 -5.42
C ALA A 129 6.99 -9.06 -4.71
N ASN A 130 7.13 -10.39 -4.79
CA ASN A 130 8.18 -11.16 -4.15
C ASN A 130 8.13 -11.13 -2.60
N VAL A 131 6.94 -10.90 -2.03
CA VAL A 131 6.74 -10.94 -0.58
C VAL A 131 6.53 -12.38 -0.18
N ARG A 132 7.30 -12.83 0.82
CA ARG A 132 7.33 -14.22 1.27
C ARG A 132 6.46 -14.41 2.51
N TYR A 133 5.76 -15.52 2.55
CA TYR A 133 5.14 -16.09 3.75
C TYR A 133 5.69 -17.50 3.94
N ASP A 134 6.13 -17.84 5.14
CA ASP A 134 6.43 -19.22 5.49
C ASP A 134 5.81 -19.66 6.83
N ALA A 135 5.51 -20.96 6.89
CA ALA A 135 4.99 -21.58 8.08
C ALA A 135 5.25 -23.08 8.07
N PHE A 136 5.40 -23.67 9.26
CA PHE A 136 5.19 -25.10 9.44
C PHE A 136 3.74 -25.31 9.89
N GLN A 137 2.93 -25.94 9.04
CA GLN A 137 1.47 -26.05 9.16
C GLN A 137 0.79 -24.68 9.10
N VAL A 138 0.73 -23.99 10.24
CA VAL A 138 0.22 -22.62 10.44
C VAL A 138 1.11 -21.82 11.39
N ASP A 139 2.19 -22.44 11.89
CA ASP A 139 3.14 -21.83 12.81
C ASP A 139 4.17 -21.01 12.03
N ARG A 140 3.94 -19.70 12.00
CA ARG A 140 4.80 -18.70 11.36
C ARG A 140 6.15 -18.49 12.05
N ARG A 141 6.46 -19.26 13.11
CA ARG A 141 7.79 -19.24 13.73
C ARG A 141 8.82 -20.04 12.94
N TRP A 142 8.37 -20.90 12.03
CA TRP A 142 9.28 -21.56 11.09
C TRP A 142 9.68 -20.56 10.01
N ASP A 143 10.96 -20.17 10.03
CA ASP A 143 11.55 -19.16 9.16
C ASP A 143 12.71 -19.81 8.40
N GLY A 144 12.41 -20.40 7.24
CA GLY A 144 13.40 -21.12 6.42
C GLY A 144 14.36 -20.17 5.69
N LYS A 145 15.50 -20.70 5.23
CA LYS A 145 16.49 -19.94 4.45
C LYS A 145 16.25 -19.97 2.94
N TRP A 146 15.14 -20.55 2.49
CA TRP A 146 14.72 -20.57 1.09
C TRP A 146 14.66 -19.16 0.49
N GLU A 147 14.99 -19.06 -0.79
CA GLU A 147 15.04 -17.80 -1.54
C GLU A 147 13.89 -17.72 -2.53
N SER A 148 13.46 -16.50 -2.87
CA SER A 148 12.51 -16.27 -3.95
C SER A 148 12.84 -15.04 -4.79
N ALA A 149 12.41 -15.07 -6.05
CA ALA A 149 12.45 -13.93 -6.95
C ALA A 149 11.15 -13.85 -7.77
N VAL A 150 10.83 -12.66 -8.27
CA VAL A 150 9.71 -12.44 -9.18
C VAL A 150 10.15 -11.62 -10.38
N ARG A 151 9.80 -12.08 -11.58
CA ARG A 151 9.89 -11.30 -12.82
C ARG A 151 8.47 -10.98 -13.30
N LYS A 152 8.23 -9.75 -13.72
CA LYS A 152 6.96 -9.33 -14.31
C LYS A 152 7.13 -9.19 -15.82
N ASP A 153 6.22 -9.79 -16.56
CA ASP A 153 6.12 -9.73 -18.02
C ASP A 153 4.81 -9.00 -18.40
N ALA A 154 4.55 -8.79 -19.70
CA ALA A 154 3.42 -7.95 -20.14
C ALA A 154 2.04 -8.55 -19.84
N ASP A 155 1.94 -9.88 -19.86
CA ASP A 155 0.71 -10.67 -19.72
C ASP A 155 0.82 -11.75 -18.64
N SER A 156 1.90 -11.74 -17.86
CA SER A 156 2.21 -12.76 -16.87
C SER A 156 3.21 -12.26 -15.83
N PHE A 157 3.40 -13.02 -14.77
CA PHE A 157 4.55 -12.88 -13.89
C PHE A 157 5.11 -14.26 -13.56
N THR A 158 6.40 -14.34 -13.29
CA THR A 158 7.09 -15.59 -12.96
C THR A 158 7.65 -15.52 -11.56
N ILE A 159 7.36 -16.53 -10.73
CA ILE A 159 7.92 -16.70 -9.39
C ILE A 159 8.97 -17.81 -9.41
N TYR A 160 10.12 -17.56 -8.79
CA TYR A 160 11.20 -18.53 -8.62
C TYR A 160 11.37 -18.85 -7.14
N TYR A 161 11.61 -20.11 -6.83
CA TYR A 161 11.96 -20.61 -5.50
C TYR A 161 13.26 -21.39 -5.57
N ARG A 162 14.09 -21.23 -4.55
CA ARG A 162 15.22 -22.11 -4.23
C ARG A 162 15.04 -22.56 -2.79
N ILE A 163 14.79 -23.84 -2.58
CA ILE A 163 14.48 -24.43 -1.28
C ILE A 163 15.60 -25.41 -0.93
N PRO A 164 16.55 -25.04 -0.05
CA PRO A 164 17.55 -25.96 0.45
C PRO A 164 16.89 -27.15 1.15
N PHE A 165 17.30 -28.39 0.85
CA PHE A 165 16.74 -29.57 1.54
C PHE A 165 17.02 -29.56 3.05
N GLN A 166 18.05 -28.83 3.48
CA GLN A 166 18.37 -28.59 4.88
C GLN A 166 17.25 -27.86 5.64
N ASP A 167 16.52 -26.96 4.98
CA ASP A 167 15.38 -26.25 5.61
C ASP A 167 14.25 -27.22 5.99
N LEU A 168 14.17 -28.36 5.31
CA LEU A 168 13.21 -29.43 5.56
C LEU A 168 13.77 -30.52 6.50
N GLY A 169 15.00 -30.35 6.98
CA GLY A 169 15.66 -31.26 7.91
C GLY A 169 16.51 -32.37 7.26
N PHE A 170 16.85 -32.27 5.97
CA PHE A 170 17.66 -33.27 5.28
C PHE A 170 19.10 -32.80 5.07
N THR A 171 20.05 -33.73 5.19
CA THR A 171 21.49 -33.49 4.89
C THR A 171 21.89 -33.93 3.49
N GLU A 172 21.02 -34.66 2.80
CA GLU A 172 21.19 -35.19 1.45
C GLU A 172 19.86 -35.03 0.68
N ILE A 173 19.88 -35.22 -0.64
CA ILE A 173 18.65 -35.20 -1.45
C ILE A 173 17.73 -36.34 -0.96
N PRO A 174 16.50 -36.05 -0.48
CA PRO A 174 15.59 -37.09 -0.01
C PRO A 174 15.14 -38.00 -1.18
N SER A 175 14.73 -39.24 -0.89
CA SER A 175 14.24 -40.14 -1.96
C SER A 175 12.91 -39.69 -2.57
N GLU A 176 12.05 -39.07 -1.76
CA GLU A 176 10.73 -38.60 -2.18
C GLU A 176 10.22 -37.45 -1.28
N LEU A 177 9.44 -36.53 -1.83
CA LEU A 177 8.64 -35.54 -1.09
C LEU A 177 7.19 -35.51 -1.58
N CYS A 178 6.26 -35.19 -0.68
CA CYS A 178 4.90 -34.79 -1.08
C CYS A 178 4.89 -33.32 -1.48
N PHE A 179 4.26 -32.99 -2.60
CA PHE A 179 4.17 -31.65 -3.15
C PHE A 179 2.74 -31.31 -3.56
N ASN A 180 2.31 -30.11 -3.21
CA ASN A 180 1.17 -29.48 -3.86
C ASN A 180 1.40 -27.98 -4.01
N MET A 181 0.67 -27.36 -4.92
CA MET A 181 0.75 -25.93 -5.18
C MET A 181 -0.63 -25.38 -5.48
N ALA A 182 -0.92 -24.23 -4.92
CA ALA A 182 -2.10 -23.43 -5.22
C ALA A 182 -1.71 -22.04 -5.72
N ARG A 183 -2.62 -21.42 -6.45
CA ARG A 183 -2.52 -20.04 -6.91
C ARG A 183 -3.79 -19.29 -6.57
N SER A 184 -3.64 -18.14 -5.92
CA SER A 184 -4.70 -17.15 -5.77
C SER A 184 -4.64 -16.19 -6.96
N VAL A 185 -5.71 -16.14 -7.75
CA VAL A 185 -5.86 -15.21 -8.89
C VAL A 185 -6.85 -14.14 -8.46
N ILE A 186 -6.37 -12.92 -8.24
CA ILE A 186 -7.19 -11.83 -7.70
C ILE A 186 -7.47 -10.78 -8.77
N ALA A 187 -6.53 -10.57 -9.69
CA ALA A 187 -6.70 -9.75 -10.88
C ALA A 187 -7.92 -10.20 -11.70
N GLY A 188 -8.93 -9.33 -11.79
CA GLY A 188 -10.15 -9.59 -12.57
C GLY A 188 -11.24 -10.38 -11.84
N GLY A 189 -11.08 -10.63 -10.54
CA GLY A 189 -12.04 -11.36 -9.69
C GLY A 189 -11.46 -12.66 -9.14
N PRO A 190 -11.76 -13.01 -7.87
CA PRO A 190 -11.09 -14.10 -7.17
C PRO A 190 -11.38 -15.45 -7.82
N GLU A 191 -10.31 -16.16 -8.18
CA GLU A 191 -10.31 -17.55 -8.59
C GLU A 191 -9.14 -18.22 -7.88
N TYR A 192 -9.38 -19.40 -7.31
CA TYR A 192 -8.33 -20.13 -6.62
C TYR A 192 -8.09 -21.45 -7.30
N THR A 193 -6.83 -21.71 -7.62
CA THR A 193 -6.47 -22.84 -8.46
C THR A 193 -5.44 -23.73 -7.79
N VAL A 194 -5.44 -25.02 -8.11
CA VAL A 194 -4.59 -26.02 -7.47
C VAL A 194 -4.05 -27.01 -8.48
N PHE A 195 -2.81 -27.46 -8.27
CA PHE A 195 -2.15 -28.45 -9.12
C PHE A 195 -2.77 -29.84 -8.92
N ILE A 196 -2.76 -30.36 -7.69
CA ILE A 196 -3.47 -31.60 -7.32
C ILE A 196 -4.68 -31.25 -6.47
N ARG A 197 -5.87 -31.43 -7.03
CA ARG A 197 -7.13 -31.22 -6.32
C ARG A 197 -7.47 -32.44 -5.46
N THR A 198 -7.24 -32.33 -4.16
CA THR A 198 -7.54 -33.40 -3.18
C THR A 198 -8.97 -33.29 -2.64
N ASN A 199 -9.49 -32.07 -2.43
CA ASN A 199 -10.87 -31.80 -2.00
C ASN A 199 -11.34 -30.39 -2.45
N PRO A 200 -12.66 -30.09 -2.46
CA PRO A 200 -13.20 -28.80 -2.95
C PRO A 200 -13.08 -27.61 -1.99
N HIS A 201 -12.57 -27.79 -0.77
CA HIS A 201 -12.65 -26.77 0.29
C HIS A 201 -11.28 -26.31 0.80
N SER A 202 -10.21 -27.04 0.49
CA SER A 202 -8.87 -26.75 0.99
C SER A 202 -7.81 -27.28 0.04
N TYR A 203 -6.81 -26.45 -0.25
CA TYR A 203 -5.63 -26.83 -1.04
C TYR A 203 -4.70 -27.81 -0.30
N PHE A 204 -4.61 -27.71 1.04
CA PHE A 204 -3.63 -28.43 1.88
C PHE A 204 -4.25 -29.24 3.02
N GLY A 205 -5.56 -29.55 2.96
CA GLY A 205 -6.27 -30.25 4.04
C GLY A 205 -5.69 -31.63 4.37
N ASP A 206 -5.04 -32.29 3.41
CA ASP A 206 -4.19 -33.46 3.61
C ASP A 206 -3.01 -33.42 2.63
N ALA A 207 -1.86 -32.94 3.09
CA ALA A 207 -0.66 -32.77 2.28
C ALA A 207 -0.06 -34.12 1.80
N GLN A 208 -0.43 -35.26 2.41
CA GLN A 208 0.03 -36.57 1.96
C GLN A 208 -0.62 -37.01 0.64
N GLN A 209 -1.75 -36.41 0.28
CA GLN A 209 -2.47 -36.66 -0.97
C GLN A 209 -1.94 -35.85 -2.17
N GLY A 210 -0.92 -35.00 -1.95
CA GLY A 210 -0.23 -34.29 -3.03
C GLY A 210 0.54 -35.22 -3.97
N ALA A 211 1.18 -34.63 -4.98
CA ALA A 211 2.05 -35.34 -5.89
C ALA A 211 3.32 -35.83 -5.18
N ARG A 212 3.89 -36.95 -5.62
CA ARG A 212 5.14 -37.53 -5.11
C ARG A 212 6.28 -37.10 -6.00
N LEU A 213 7.13 -36.20 -5.52
CA LEU A 213 8.36 -35.80 -6.21
C LEU A 213 9.43 -36.84 -5.97
N ARG A 214 9.97 -37.43 -7.05
CA ARG A 214 11.13 -38.34 -6.99
C ARG A 214 12.28 -37.75 -7.77
N PHE A 215 13.45 -37.74 -7.15
CA PHE A 215 14.62 -37.03 -7.70
C PHE A 215 15.58 -38.03 -8.32
N SER A 216 16.00 -37.81 -9.57
CA SER A 216 16.89 -38.73 -10.26
C SER A 216 17.78 -38.04 -11.30
N LYS A 217 18.94 -38.66 -11.59
CA LYS A 217 19.82 -38.31 -12.70
C LYS A 217 19.57 -39.15 -13.96
N SER A 218 18.85 -40.26 -13.85
CA SER A 218 18.76 -41.27 -14.91
C SER A 218 17.33 -41.73 -15.23
N GLU A 219 16.39 -41.55 -14.32
CA GLU A 219 15.00 -41.96 -14.54
C GLU A 219 14.34 -41.04 -15.58
N PRO A 220 13.59 -41.58 -16.56
CA PRO A 220 12.93 -40.77 -17.57
C PRO A 220 11.99 -39.72 -16.98
N CYS A 221 12.10 -38.48 -17.43
CA CYS A 221 11.35 -37.35 -16.90
C CYS A 221 10.43 -36.77 -17.98
N LEU A 222 9.17 -36.50 -17.65
CA LEU A 222 8.22 -35.85 -18.55
C LEU A 222 8.19 -34.34 -18.30
N ALA A 223 8.26 -33.55 -19.38
CA ALA A 223 8.10 -32.11 -19.35
C ALA A 223 7.05 -31.69 -20.40
N LEU A 224 5.85 -31.32 -19.96
CA LEU A 224 4.76 -30.87 -20.83
C LEU A 224 4.57 -29.36 -20.75
N ARG A 225 4.39 -28.74 -21.92
CA ARG A 225 4.16 -27.30 -22.05
C ARG A 225 3.08 -27.04 -23.12
N PRO A 226 2.23 -26.02 -22.94
CA PRO A 226 1.34 -25.59 -24.01
C PRO A 226 2.17 -25.06 -25.19
N GLY A 227 1.79 -25.43 -26.41
CA GLY A 227 2.39 -24.87 -27.62
C GLY A 227 1.82 -23.48 -27.95
N ALA A 228 2.36 -22.84 -28.98
CA ALA A 228 2.09 -21.43 -29.30
C ALA A 228 0.60 -21.09 -29.58
N GLU A 229 -0.19 -22.07 -29.99
CA GLU A 229 -1.61 -21.90 -30.34
C GLU A 229 -2.56 -22.42 -29.25
N TYR A 230 -2.05 -22.93 -28.13
CA TYR A 230 -2.85 -23.49 -27.04
C TYR A 230 -3.89 -22.51 -26.51
N TYR A 231 -3.45 -21.28 -26.26
CA TYR A 231 -4.30 -20.18 -25.80
C TYR A 231 -5.19 -19.58 -26.88
N GLN A 232 -5.07 -20.05 -28.12
CA GLN A 232 -5.92 -19.70 -29.26
C GLN A 232 -6.97 -20.80 -29.52
N GLY A 233 -7.16 -21.74 -28.58
CA GLY A 233 -8.17 -22.81 -28.67
C GLY A 233 -7.71 -24.09 -29.37
N LYS A 234 -6.48 -24.14 -29.89
CA LYS A 234 -5.92 -25.34 -30.52
C LYS A 234 -5.17 -26.18 -29.51
N LEU A 235 -5.47 -27.46 -29.38
CA LEU A 235 -4.78 -28.34 -28.43
C LEU A 235 -3.44 -28.84 -29.00
N ASN A 236 -2.42 -27.96 -29.03
CA ASN A 236 -1.04 -28.33 -29.33
C ASN A 236 -0.18 -28.37 -28.06
N ILE A 237 0.46 -29.50 -27.83
CA ILE A 237 1.26 -29.76 -26.62
C ILE A 237 2.69 -30.09 -27.02
N ILE A 238 3.64 -29.38 -26.41
CA ILE A 238 5.05 -29.71 -26.52
C ILE A 238 5.39 -30.67 -25.38
N ALA A 239 5.91 -31.84 -25.73
CA ALA A 239 6.32 -32.87 -24.79
C ALA A 239 7.81 -33.13 -24.90
N ASP A 240 8.54 -32.61 -23.93
CA ASP A 240 9.97 -32.79 -23.76
C ASP A 240 10.25 -33.95 -22.79
N THR A 241 11.43 -34.53 -22.94
CA THR A 241 11.93 -35.60 -22.08
C THR A 241 13.38 -35.27 -21.66
N PRO A 242 13.56 -34.41 -20.63
CA PRO A 242 14.88 -33.91 -20.25
C PRO A 242 15.88 -35.03 -19.90
N LEU A 243 15.39 -36.07 -19.24
CA LEU A 243 16.09 -37.32 -18.97
C LEU A 243 15.46 -38.45 -19.78
N LEU A 244 16.28 -39.15 -20.56
CA LEU A 244 15.89 -40.30 -21.38
C LEU A 244 16.35 -41.60 -20.72
N PRO A 245 15.69 -42.74 -20.99
CA PRO A 245 16.18 -44.04 -20.56
C PRO A 245 17.50 -44.38 -21.26
N GLU A 246 18.26 -45.34 -20.73
CA GLU A 246 19.55 -45.77 -21.31
C GLU A 246 19.42 -46.22 -22.77
N SER A 247 18.26 -46.75 -23.18
CA SER A 247 18.00 -47.14 -24.58
C SER A 247 18.02 -45.95 -25.55
N GLY A 248 17.83 -44.71 -25.06
CA GLY A 248 17.78 -43.50 -25.86
C GLY A 248 16.50 -43.29 -26.67
N PHE A 249 15.53 -44.21 -26.60
CA PHE A 249 14.24 -44.15 -27.31
C PHE A 249 13.06 -44.32 -26.36
N ILE A 250 12.08 -43.41 -26.46
CA ILE A 250 10.86 -43.43 -25.66
C ILE A 250 9.69 -42.86 -26.46
N ASP A 251 8.52 -43.47 -26.33
CA ASP A 251 7.29 -42.98 -26.93
C ASP A 251 6.58 -42.07 -25.92
N VAL A 252 6.29 -40.83 -26.32
CA VAL A 252 5.36 -39.97 -25.60
C VAL A 252 3.98 -40.24 -26.19
N VAL A 253 3.05 -40.71 -25.36
CA VAL A 253 1.67 -40.96 -25.76
C VAL A 253 0.77 -39.98 -25.03
N LEU A 254 0.04 -39.16 -25.78
CA LEU A 254 -0.96 -38.25 -25.26
C LEU A 254 -2.36 -38.72 -25.66
N LYS A 255 -3.24 -38.93 -24.69
CA LYS A 255 -4.66 -39.26 -24.90
C LYS A 255 -5.51 -38.14 -24.36
N LEU A 256 -6.43 -37.64 -25.18
CA LEU A 256 -7.51 -36.80 -24.74
C LEU A 256 -8.67 -37.71 -24.36
N LEU A 257 -9.12 -37.62 -23.11
CA LEU A 257 -10.23 -38.37 -22.55
C LEU A 257 -11.42 -37.42 -22.34
N ASP A 258 -12.63 -37.89 -22.61
CA ASP A 258 -13.82 -37.21 -22.09
C ASP A 258 -13.91 -37.37 -20.56
N LEU A 259 -14.85 -36.66 -19.94
CA LEU A 259 -15.07 -36.73 -18.49
C LEU A 259 -15.54 -38.11 -18.01
N SER A 260 -15.95 -39.03 -18.90
CA SER A 260 -16.24 -40.42 -18.54
C SER A 260 -14.98 -41.31 -18.51
N GLY A 261 -13.83 -40.78 -18.92
CA GLY A 261 -12.58 -41.49 -19.05
C GLY A 261 -12.40 -42.21 -20.38
N LYS A 262 -13.29 -42.00 -21.36
CA LYS A 262 -13.18 -42.58 -22.70
C LYS A 262 -12.21 -41.76 -23.55
N VAL A 263 -11.28 -42.43 -24.22
CA VAL A 263 -10.36 -41.79 -25.18
C VAL A 263 -11.16 -41.24 -26.36
N VAL A 264 -11.10 -39.92 -26.56
CA VAL A 264 -11.71 -39.21 -27.69
C VAL A 264 -10.70 -38.92 -28.79
N ALA A 265 -9.43 -38.71 -28.44
CA ALA A 265 -8.34 -38.54 -29.38
C ALA A 265 -7.03 -39.05 -28.77
N GLN A 266 -6.09 -39.50 -29.61
CA GLN A 266 -4.77 -39.93 -29.18
C GLN A 266 -3.72 -39.46 -30.19
N GLN A 267 -2.61 -38.97 -29.68
CA GLN A 267 -1.42 -38.62 -30.45
C GLN A 267 -0.20 -39.25 -29.79
N SER A 268 0.82 -39.52 -30.57
CA SER A 268 2.09 -40.02 -30.06
C SER A 268 3.25 -39.48 -30.86
N CYS A 269 4.33 -39.12 -30.19
CA CYS A 269 5.60 -38.77 -30.79
C CYS A 269 6.73 -39.56 -30.12
N GLN A 270 7.83 -39.79 -30.83
CA GLN A 270 8.98 -40.48 -30.27
C GLN A 270 10.09 -39.48 -29.94
N ASN A 271 10.49 -39.45 -28.67
CA ASN A 271 11.61 -38.65 -28.19
C ASN A 271 12.89 -39.49 -28.22
N ARG A 272 13.99 -38.87 -28.65
CA ARG A 272 15.30 -39.53 -28.85
C ARG A 272 16.46 -38.68 -28.34
N PHE A 273 17.63 -39.31 -28.25
CA PHE A 273 18.85 -38.76 -27.65
C PHE A 273 19.25 -37.34 -28.10
N ASP A 274 18.98 -36.96 -29.34
CA ASP A 274 19.40 -35.67 -29.91
C ASP A 274 18.32 -34.56 -29.82
N SER A 275 17.04 -34.88 -29.99
CA SER A 275 15.97 -33.87 -29.91
C SER A 275 15.44 -33.67 -28.49
N LYS A 276 15.28 -34.75 -27.71
CA LYS A 276 14.61 -34.76 -26.40
C LYS A 276 13.23 -34.05 -26.37
N SER A 277 12.63 -33.79 -27.53
CA SER A 277 11.43 -32.98 -27.71
C SER A 277 10.56 -33.56 -28.81
N GLY A 278 9.25 -33.52 -28.60
CA GLY A 278 8.24 -33.83 -29.60
C GLY A 278 7.02 -32.92 -29.44
N GLU A 279 6.34 -32.62 -30.54
CA GLU A 279 5.08 -31.87 -30.53
C GLU A 279 3.94 -32.82 -30.90
N CYS A 280 2.88 -32.79 -30.11
CA CYS A 280 1.64 -33.53 -30.35
C CYS A 280 0.52 -32.54 -30.59
N ASN A 281 -0.04 -32.58 -31.81
CA ASN A 281 -1.15 -31.74 -32.21
C ASN A 281 -2.40 -32.59 -32.36
N PHE A 282 -3.42 -32.30 -31.56
CA PHE A 282 -4.70 -33.01 -31.60
C PHE A 282 -5.64 -32.51 -32.71
N GLY A 283 -5.27 -31.47 -33.46
CA GLY A 283 -6.14 -30.81 -34.43
C GLY A 283 -7.29 -30.06 -33.76
N GLU A 284 -8.35 -29.77 -34.52
CA GLU A 284 -9.58 -29.18 -33.99
C GLU A 284 -10.34 -30.20 -33.13
N GLN A 285 -10.70 -29.78 -31.92
CA GLN A 285 -11.49 -30.55 -30.97
C GLN A 285 -12.74 -29.76 -30.60
N PRO A 286 -13.88 -30.42 -30.34
CA PRO A 286 -15.09 -29.72 -29.90
C PRO A 286 -14.86 -28.97 -28.59
N ASP A 287 -15.54 -27.83 -28.42
CA ASP A 287 -15.55 -27.09 -27.16
C ASP A 287 -16.01 -27.98 -26.01
N GLY A 288 -15.26 -27.96 -24.91
CA GLY A 288 -15.56 -28.79 -23.76
C GLY A 288 -14.41 -28.96 -22.79
N ASP A 289 -14.71 -29.61 -21.68
CA ASP A 289 -13.75 -30.01 -20.65
C ASP A 289 -13.32 -31.46 -20.90
N TYR A 290 -12.00 -31.70 -20.92
CA TYR A 290 -11.38 -32.99 -21.18
C TYR A 290 -10.31 -33.30 -20.13
N ILE A 291 -9.84 -34.55 -20.11
CA ILE A 291 -8.65 -34.97 -19.37
C ILE A 291 -7.57 -35.33 -20.38
N LEU A 292 -6.45 -34.62 -20.37
CA LEU A 292 -5.25 -34.99 -21.11
C LEU A 292 -4.45 -35.98 -20.26
N GLU A 293 -4.40 -37.24 -20.67
CA GLU A 293 -3.48 -38.25 -20.15
C GLU A 293 -2.18 -38.22 -20.96
N ALA A 294 -1.04 -38.16 -20.29
CA ALA A 294 0.28 -38.21 -20.91
C ALA A 294 1.08 -39.35 -20.29
N SER A 295 1.67 -40.21 -21.12
CA SER A 295 2.55 -41.29 -20.70
C SER A 295 3.89 -41.27 -21.45
N LEU A 296 4.94 -41.64 -20.72
CA LEU A 296 6.24 -42.00 -21.26
C LEU A 296 6.36 -43.52 -21.30
N GLU A 297 6.41 -44.09 -22.50
CA GLU A 297 6.34 -45.52 -22.74
C GLU A 297 7.60 -46.05 -23.41
N LYS A 298 8.03 -47.26 -23.05
CA LYS A 298 9.17 -47.93 -23.67
C LYS A 298 8.90 -48.13 -25.17
N ALA A 299 9.77 -47.58 -26.00
CA ALA A 299 9.63 -47.64 -27.44
C ALA A 299 9.77 -49.09 -27.95
N ARG A 300 8.73 -49.60 -28.61
CA ARG A 300 8.78 -50.92 -29.26
C ARG A 300 9.49 -50.87 -30.61
N VAL A 301 9.28 -49.77 -31.34
CA VAL A 301 9.84 -49.51 -32.67
C VAL A 301 10.71 -48.26 -32.55
N HIS A 302 11.98 -48.35 -32.92
CA HIS A 302 12.89 -47.20 -32.98
C HIS A 302 12.78 -46.55 -34.37
N HIS A 303 12.37 -45.29 -34.43
CA HIS A 303 12.35 -44.48 -35.63
C HIS A 303 13.68 -43.74 -35.78
N ILE A 304 14.43 -44.06 -36.84
CA ILE A 304 15.77 -43.53 -37.12
C ILE A 304 15.67 -42.52 -38.27
N PRO A 305 15.94 -41.22 -38.03
CA PRO A 305 15.91 -40.20 -39.06
C PRO A 305 16.97 -40.37 -40.15
N ALA A 306 16.64 -39.86 -41.34
CA ALA A 306 17.44 -40.02 -42.56
C ALA A 306 18.91 -39.58 -42.43
N TYR A 307 19.20 -38.62 -41.54
CA TYR A 307 20.56 -38.10 -41.31
C TYR A 307 21.55 -39.15 -40.74
N TYR A 308 21.08 -40.24 -40.13
CA TYR A 308 21.91 -41.34 -39.65
C TYR A 308 22.15 -42.46 -40.71
N GLY A 309 21.91 -42.17 -41.99
CA GLY A 309 22.33 -43.04 -43.10
C GLY A 309 21.37 -44.18 -43.46
N GLY A 310 20.06 -43.97 -43.32
CA GLY A 310 19.10 -44.99 -43.76
C GLY A 310 17.61 -44.71 -43.62
N GLY A 311 17.18 -43.73 -42.80
CA GLY A 311 15.77 -43.27 -42.72
C GLY A 311 14.74 -44.40 -42.66
N GLY A 312 14.46 -44.92 -41.47
CA GLY A 312 13.59 -46.08 -41.34
C GLY A 312 13.12 -46.34 -39.91
N SER A 313 12.34 -47.40 -39.74
CA SER A 313 11.89 -47.90 -38.44
C SER A 313 12.41 -49.31 -38.22
N GLU A 314 13.01 -49.58 -37.06
CA GLU A 314 13.41 -50.92 -36.66
C GLU A 314 12.77 -51.32 -35.33
N LEU A 315 12.64 -52.63 -35.06
CA LEU A 315 12.21 -53.10 -33.75
C LEU A 315 13.34 -52.92 -32.72
N SER A 316 12.99 -52.65 -31.46
CA SER A 316 13.97 -52.70 -30.37
C SER A 316 14.59 -54.10 -30.27
N GLU A 317 15.82 -54.22 -29.74
CA GLU A 317 16.51 -55.52 -29.63
C GLU A 317 15.69 -56.58 -28.88
N GLU A 318 14.97 -56.17 -27.83
CA GLU A 318 14.03 -57.05 -27.11
C GLU A 318 12.85 -57.49 -27.98
N ALA A 319 12.31 -56.59 -28.81
CA ALA A 319 11.22 -56.90 -29.72
C ALA A 319 11.68 -57.79 -30.89
N LYS A 320 12.88 -57.57 -31.43
CA LYS A 320 13.54 -58.47 -32.40
C LYS A 320 13.70 -59.88 -31.83
N ALA A 321 14.02 -59.99 -30.53
CA ALA A 321 14.14 -61.25 -29.81
C ALA A 321 12.81 -61.86 -29.31
N GLY A 322 11.66 -61.24 -29.58
CA GLY A 322 10.34 -61.71 -29.13
C GLY A 322 10.08 -61.61 -27.62
N LYS A 323 10.89 -60.82 -26.89
CA LYS A 323 10.87 -60.68 -25.42
C LYS A 323 10.46 -59.29 -24.93
N PHE A 324 9.95 -58.43 -25.81
CA PHE A 324 9.56 -57.07 -25.47
C PHE A 324 8.45 -57.06 -24.41
N GLN A 325 8.69 -56.38 -23.30
CA GLN A 325 7.69 -56.08 -22.29
C GLN A 325 7.34 -54.59 -22.33
N PRO A 326 6.06 -54.23 -22.58
CA PRO A 326 5.61 -52.86 -22.45
C PRO A 326 5.92 -52.34 -21.05
N HIS A 327 6.42 -51.11 -20.98
CA HIS A 327 6.71 -50.46 -19.72
C HIS A 327 6.38 -48.98 -19.82
N THR A 328 5.64 -48.47 -18.84
CA THR A 328 5.32 -47.04 -18.72
C THR A 328 6.17 -46.47 -17.59
N TYR A 329 7.08 -45.57 -17.94
CA TYR A 329 8.00 -44.93 -16.99
C TYR A 329 7.28 -43.87 -16.15
N VAL A 330 6.43 -43.07 -16.80
CA VAL A 330 5.68 -41.97 -16.19
C VAL A 330 4.29 -41.92 -16.81
N GLN A 331 3.26 -41.67 -16.00
CA GLN A 331 1.91 -41.40 -16.49
C GLN A 331 1.25 -40.31 -15.64
N HIS A 332 0.65 -39.33 -16.31
CA HIS A 332 -0.02 -38.19 -15.70
C HIS A 332 -1.34 -37.88 -16.38
N ARG A 333 -2.26 -37.26 -15.63
CA ARG A 333 -3.56 -36.82 -16.12
C ARG A 333 -3.83 -35.40 -15.62
N TRP A 334 -4.25 -34.52 -16.52
CA TRP A 334 -4.59 -33.13 -16.20
C TRP A 334 -5.88 -32.75 -16.92
N PRO A 335 -6.73 -31.91 -16.32
CA PRO A 335 -7.86 -31.34 -17.02
C PRO A 335 -7.38 -30.27 -18.01
N VAL A 336 -8.03 -30.23 -19.16
CA VAL A 336 -7.85 -29.21 -20.19
C VAL A 336 -9.22 -28.76 -20.69
N SER A 337 -9.40 -27.47 -20.90
CA SER A 337 -10.62 -26.91 -21.47
C SER A 337 -10.32 -26.34 -22.85
N ILE A 338 -11.20 -26.61 -23.80
CA ILE A 338 -11.10 -26.12 -25.18
C ILE A 338 -12.24 -25.12 -25.38
N ASN A 339 -11.92 -23.87 -25.74
CA ASN A 339 -12.87 -22.79 -25.98
C ASN A 339 -12.59 -22.09 -27.32
N ASN A 340 -13.30 -22.50 -28.37
CA ASN A 340 -13.26 -21.89 -29.69
C ASN A 340 -14.41 -20.90 -29.91
N LYS A 341 -15.06 -20.41 -28.85
CA LYS A 341 -16.17 -19.45 -28.99
C LYS A 341 -15.67 -18.12 -29.58
N PRO A 342 -16.36 -17.57 -30.60
CA PRO A 342 -16.06 -16.26 -31.14
C PRO A 342 -16.21 -15.14 -30.10
N GLU A 343 -15.24 -14.22 -30.02
CA GLU A 343 -15.24 -13.08 -29.10
C GLU A 343 -14.66 -11.81 -29.76
N ILE A 344 -15.00 -10.62 -29.24
CA ILE A 344 -14.39 -9.33 -29.62
C ILE A 344 -13.94 -8.58 -28.36
N HIS A 345 -12.69 -8.12 -28.31
CA HIS A 345 -12.18 -7.26 -27.23
C HIS A 345 -12.02 -5.82 -27.70
N LEU A 346 -12.25 -4.86 -26.80
CA LEU A 346 -12.11 -3.43 -27.07
C LEU A 346 -10.98 -2.84 -26.24
N GLN A 347 -10.12 -2.05 -26.86
CA GLN A 347 -9.14 -1.20 -26.19
C GLN A 347 -9.45 0.26 -26.55
N ALA A 348 -10.06 1.00 -25.63
CA ALA A 348 -10.43 2.40 -25.84
C ALA A 348 -9.48 3.35 -25.10
N LYS A 349 -9.19 4.50 -25.73
CA LYS A 349 -8.40 5.59 -25.15
C LYS A 349 -8.95 6.95 -25.58
N LEU A 350 -8.85 7.93 -24.69
CA LEU A 350 -9.16 9.32 -25.00
C LEU A 350 -7.89 10.06 -25.44
N THR A 351 -7.96 10.82 -26.53
CA THR A 351 -6.85 11.59 -27.09
C THR A 351 -7.20 13.07 -27.26
N ASP A 352 -6.19 13.92 -27.46
CA ASP A 352 -6.34 15.38 -27.60
C ASP A 352 -7.14 16.03 -26.46
N GLY A 353 -6.72 15.75 -25.21
CA GLY A 353 -7.37 16.29 -24.01
C GLY A 353 -8.81 15.81 -23.81
N GLY A 354 -9.18 14.64 -24.37
CA GLY A 354 -10.51 14.07 -24.26
C GLY A 354 -11.46 14.44 -25.39
N ARG A 355 -10.96 15.13 -26.43
CA ARG A 355 -11.77 15.47 -27.61
C ARG A 355 -12.11 14.25 -28.47
N PHE A 356 -11.19 13.31 -28.61
CA PHE A 356 -11.39 12.13 -29.44
C PHE A 356 -11.41 10.85 -28.62
N LEU A 357 -12.33 9.94 -28.98
CA LEU A 357 -12.34 8.56 -28.51
C LEU A 357 -11.74 7.68 -29.60
N GLU A 358 -10.63 7.03 -29.28
CA GLU A 358 -9.99 6.03 -30.13
C GLU A 358 -10.26 4.63 -29.57
N CYS A 359 -10.60 3.66 -30.43
CA CYS A 359 -10.86 2.29 -30.02
C CYS A 359 -10.25 1.29 -31.00
N ARG A 360 -9.50 0.33 -30.46
CA ARG A 360 -9.01 -0.84 -31.19
C ARG A 360 -9.90 -2.04 -30.90
N VAL A 361 -10.34 -2.74 -31.94
CA VAL A 361 -11.11 -3.99 -31.81
C VAL A 361 -10.21 -5.18 -32.08
N ILE A 362 -10.20 -6.17 -31.18
CA ILE A 362 -9.39 -7.38 -31.31
C ILE A 362 -10.35 -8.59 -31.39
N PRO A 363 -10.63 -9.12 -32.60
CA PRO A 363 -11.43 -10.33 -32.76
C PRO A 363 -10.65 -11.58 -32.35
N LYS A 364 -11.28 -12.52 -31.65
CA LYS A 364 -10.73 -13.84 -31.28
C LYS A 364 -11.67 -14.96 -31.72
N ASN A 365 -11.10 -16.07 -32.20
CA ASN A 365 -11.84 -17.28 -32.62
C ASN A 365 -13.00 -17.01 -33.61
N LEU A 366 -12.84 -16.00 -34.47
CA LEU A 366 -13.85 -15.57 -35.44
C LEU A 366 -13.51 -16.10 -36.84
N SER A 367 -14.25 -17.12 -37.29
CA SER A 367 -14.14 -17.67 -38.64
C SER A 367 -14.95 -16.88 -39.67
N LEU A 368 -14.74 -15.56 -39.72
CA LEU A 368 -15.39 -14.66 -40.67
C LEU A 368 -14.39 -14.21 -41.75
N GLN A 369 -14.82 -14.20 -43.02
CA GLN A 369 -14.01 -13.68 -44.12
C GLN A 369 -14.07 -12.14 -44.14
N PRO A 370 -12.93 -11.44 -44.34
CA PRO A 370 -12.92 -10.01 -44.65
C PRO A 370 -13.84 -9.71 -45.84
N GLY A 371 -14.75 -8.73 -45.71
CA GLY A 371 -15.73 -8.40 -46.75
C GLY A 371 -17.05 -9.19 -46.70
N SER A 372 -17.32 -9.95 -45.64
CA SER A 372 -18.66 -10.49 -45.34
C SER A 372 -19.67 -9.38 -45.01
N ASN A 373 -20.98 -9.67 -45.04
CA ASN A 373 -22.06 -8.73 -44.67
C ASN A 373 -22.05 -8.29 -43.18
N GLN A 374 -21.02 -8.66 -42.42
CA GLN A 374 -20.86 -8.34 -41.01
C GLN A 374 -20.22 -6.97 -40.86
N LYS A 375 -20.73 -6.17 -39.91
CA LYS A 375 -20.23 -4.83 -39.60
C LYS A 375 -19.94 -4.71 -38.11
N TYR A 376 -18.90 -3.96 -37.77
CA TYR A 376 -18.75 -3.38 -36.43
C TYR A 376 -19.63 -2.13 -36.34
N ARG A 377 -20.54 -2.10 -35.37
CA ARG A 377 -21.39 -0.96 -35.05
C ARG A 377 -21.00 -0.41 -33.70
N PHE A 378 -20.68 0.88 -33.66
CA PHE A 378 -20.29 1.55 -32.42
C PHE A 378 -21.40 2.46 -31.92
N SER A 379 -21.60 2.47 -30.61
CA SER A 379 -22.52 3.38 -29.95
C SER A 379 -21.97 3.78 -28.60
N ILE A 380 -22.27 5.01 -28.18
CA ILE A 380 -22.03 5.47 -26.82
C ILE A 380 -23.33 5.27 -26.04
N LEU A 381 -23.23 4.61 -24.91
CA LEU A 381 -24.30 4.48 -23.93
C LEU A 381 -23.99 5.38 -22.73
N SER A 382 -25.04 5.80 -22.03
CA SER A 382 -24.90 6.35 -20.68
C SER A 382 -24.30 5.31 -19.73
N GLU A 383 -23.87 5.75 -18.55
CA GLU A 383 -23.46 4.83 -17.47
C GLU A 383 -24.58 3.81 -17.15
N THR A 384 -25.85 4.22 -17.16
CA THR A 384 -27.01 3.34 -16.93
C THR A 384 -27.35 2.42 -18.11
N GLY A 385 -26.80 2.68 -19.29
CA GLY A 385 -26.89 1.80 -20.46
C GLY A 385 -27.91 2.25 -21.50
N GLU A 386 -28.49 3.43 -21.30
CA GLU A 386 -29.35 4.07 -22.29
C GLU A 386 -28.51 4.51 -23.48
N LYS A 387 -29.01 4.25 -24.68
CA LYS A 387 -28.29 4.60 -25.90
C LYS A 387 -28.22 6.12 -26.03
N HIS A 388 -27.01 6.67 -25.88
CA HIS A 388 -26.76 8.11 -25.88
C HIS A 388 -26.48 8.64 -27.29
N ARG A 389 -25.61 7.95 -28.05
CA ARG A 389 -25.23 8.34 -29.41
C ARG A 389 -24.88 7.12 -30.26
N VAL A 390 -25.38 7.06 -31.49
CA VAL A 390 -24.86 6.12 -32.51
C VAL A 390 -23.63 6.76 -33.14
N LEU A 391 -22.52 6.03 -33.22
CA LEU A 391 -21.30 6.48 -33.87
C LEU A 391 -21.33 6.04 -35.34
N SER A 392 -20.25 5.43 -35.84
CA SER A 392 -20.16 4.95 -37.20
C SER A 392 -20.19 3.43 -37.26
N GLU A 393 -20.55 2.90 -38.43
CA GLU A 393 -20.43 1.48 -38.74
C GLU A 393 -19.24 1.26 -39.68
N TYR A 394 -18.54 0.16 -39.49
CA TYR A 394 -17.38 -0.21 -40.31
C TYR A 394 -17.53 -1.66 -40.77
N ALA A 395 -17.06 -1.96 -41.98
CA ALA A 395 -16.98 -3.33 -42.44
C ALA A 395 -16.12 -4.18 -41.49
N PHE A 396 -16.48 -5.45 -41.30
CA PHE A 396 -15.68 -6.37 -40.50
C PHE A 396 -14.25 -6.49 -41.06
N ALA A 397 -13.28 -6.37 -40.16
CA ALA A 397 -11.86 -6.58 -40.41
C ALA A 397 -11.29 -7.57 -39.38
N THR A 398 -10.36 -8.41 -39.84
CA THR A 398 -9.68 -9.44 -39.03
C THR A 398 -8.41 -8.91 -38.35
N SER A 399 -7.90 -7.75 -38.77
CA SER A 399 -6.79 -7.04 -38.13
C SER A 399 -7.32 -5.97 -37.17
N GLY A 400 -6.63 -5.78 -36.04
CA GLY A 400 -7.01 -4.81 -35.01
C GLY A 400 -6.83 -3.37 -35.44
N GLU A 401 -7.74 -2.90 -36.29
CA GLU A 401 -7.90 -1.53 -36.77
C GLU A 401 -8.26 -0.57 -35.62
N ASN A 402 -7.85 0.69 -35.76
CA ASN A 402 -8.15 1.76 -34.83
C ASN A 402 -9.27 2.65 -35.40
N TYR A 403 -10.36 2.78 -34.66
CA TYR A 403 -11.48 3.66 -34.96
C TYR A 403 -11.39 4.92 -34.12
N ARG A 404 -11.80 6.08 -34.67
CA ARG A 404 -11.69 7.37 -33.99
C ARG A 404 -12.95 8.21 -34.21
N TRP A 405 -13.46 8.82 -33.14
CA TRP A 405 -14.63 9.69 -33.17
C TRP A 405 -14.40 10.99 -32.38
N ASP A 406 -14.86 12.13 -32.90
CA ASP A 406 -14.94 13.38 -32.12
C ASP A 406 -16.15 13.28 -31.18
N ILE A 407 -15.87 13.40 -29.88
CA ILE A 407 -16.85 13.29 -28.79
C ILE A 407 -16.92 14.57 -27.96
N SER A 408 -16.45 15.71 -28.52
CA SER A 408 -16.42 17.00 -27.84
C SER A 408 -17.79 17.53 -27.41
N GLU A 409 -18.88 17.00 -27.96
CA GLU A 409 -20.24 17.33 -27.55
C GLU A 409 -20.68 16.64 -26.25
N LEU A 410 -19.98 15.58 -25.82
CA LEU A 410 -20.29 14.91 -24.58
C LEU A 410 -20.04 15.85 -23.39
N LYS A 411 -20.87 15.70 -22.35
CA LYS A 411 -20.75 16.50 -21.15
C LYS A 411 -19.45 16.15 -20.42
N GLU A 412 -18.76 17.17 -19.94
CA GLU A 412 -17.52 17.02 -19.15
C GLU A 412 -17.77 16.27 -17.84
N ARG A 413 -16.79 15.49 -17.39
CA ARG A 413 -16.82 14.72 -16.14
C ARG A 413 -17.97 13.71 -16.03
N GLU A 414 -18.46 13.18 -17.14
CA GLU A 414 -19.52 12.15 -17.16
C GLU A 414 -18.96 10.77 -17.50
N ARG A 415 -19.70 9.71 -17.16
CA ARG A 415 -19.30 8.31 -17.38
C ARG A 415 -20.15 7.76 -18.51
N TYR A 416 -19.50 7.08 -19.43
CA TYR A 416 -20.11 6.51 -20.62
C TYR A 416 -19.59 5.10 -20.85
N ARG A 417 -20.27 4.39 -21.74
CA ARG A 417 -19.84 3.09 -22.23
C ARG A 417 -19.75 3.11 -23.73
N LEU A 418 -18.61 2.72 -24.28
CA LEU A 418 -18.48 2.44 -25.70
C LEU A 418 -18.95 1.00 -25.94
N LEU A 419 -20.06 0.87 -26.65
CA LEU A 419 -20.61 -0.40 -27.14
C LEU A 419 -20.07 -0.66 -28.54
N CYS A 420 -19.54 -1.87 -28.75
CA CYS A 420 -19.27 -2.43 -30.07
C CYS A 420 -20.13 -3.68 -30.28
N GLU A 421 -20.88 -3.70 -31.36
CA GLU A 421 -21.66 -4.85 -31.81
C GLU A 421 -21.10 -5.33 -33.15
N LEU A 422 -20.78 -6.62 -33.26
CA LEU A 422 -20.45 -7.27 -34.51
C LEU A 422 -21.67 -8.04 -34.99
N GLY A 423 -22.16 -7.77 -36.21
CA GLY A 423 -23.32 -8.48 -36.75
C GLY A 423 -23.79 -7.97 -38.11
N SER A 424 -24.81 -8.61 -38.67
CA SER A 424 -25.50 -8.15 -39.89
C SER A 424 -26.45 -6.98 -39.56
N GLU A 425 -27.08 -6.34 -40.54
CA GLU A 425 -27.96 -5.18 -40.29
C GLU A 425 -29.10 -5.45 -39.30
N ASN A 426 -29.61 -6.69 -39.26
CA ASN A 426 -30.75 -7.08 -38.43
C ASN A 426 -30.38 -8.07 -37.30
N ASP A 427 -29.10 -8.40 -37.14
CA ASP A 427 -28.66 -9.41 -36.17
C ASP A 427 -27.36 -9.01 -35.48
N CYS A 428 -27.20 -9.40 -34.22
CA CYS A 428 -26.01 -9.14 -33.41
C CYS A 428 -25.35 -10.47 -33.08
N LEU A 429 -24.20 -10.73 -33.69
CA LEU A 429 -23.42 -11.94 -33.45
C LEU A 429 -22.66 -11.86 -32.13
N LEU A 430 -21.95 -10.75 -31.91
CA LEU A 430 -21.17 -10.49 -30.70
C LEU A 430 -21.35 -9.06 -30.23
N ARG A 431 -21.21 -8.87 -28.92
CA ARG A 431 -21.33 -7.57 -28.26
C ARG A 431 -20.27 -7.45 -27.18
N GLN A 432 -19.60 -6.30 -27.15
CA GLN A 432 -18.67 -5.94 -26.09
C GLN A 432 -18.81 -4.47 -25.71
N GLU A 433 -18.53 -4.17 -24.44
CA GLU A 433 -18.55 -2.81 -23.92
C GLU A 433 -17.24 -2.47 -23.20
N VAL A 434 -16.86 -1.19 -23.23
CA VAL A 434 -15.76 -0.64 -22.42
C VAL A 434 -16.19 0.70 -21.82
N ASN A 435 -15.94 0.88 -20.52
CA ASN A 435 -16.26 2.11 -19.80
C ASN A 435 -15.22 3.19 -20.08
N PHE A 436 -15.65 4.46 -20.13
CA PHE A 436 -14.76 5.61 -20.12
C PHE A 436 -15.42 6.82 -19.45
N ALA A 437 -14.60 7.79 -19.03
CA ALA A 437 -15.03 9.07 -18.48
C ALA A 437 -14.47 10.24 -19.27
N THR A 438 -15.30 11.25 -19.53
CA THR A 438 -14.87 12.50 -20.17
C THR A 438 -14.15 13.40 -19.15
N PRO A 439 -13.03 14.05 -19.53
CA PRO A 439 -12.32 14.95 -18.63
C PRO A 439 -13.01 16.31 -18.51
N SER A 440 -12.51 17.17 -17.62
CA SER A 440 -12.79 18.61 -17.67
C SER A 440 -12.03 19.27 -18.82
N LYS A 441 -12.60 20.32 -19.40
CA LYS A 441 -11.89 21.13 -20.39
C LYS A 441 -10.62 21.75 -19.79
N PRO A 442 -9.50 21.79 -20.54
CA PRO A 442 -8.19 22.15 -20.02
C PRO A 442 -7.97 23.66 -19.85
N VAL A 443 -8.86 24.36 -19.15
CA VAL A 443 -8.79 25.82 -18.91
C VAL A 443 -7.51 26.21 -18.17
N TRP A 444 -6.94 25.32 -17.35
CA TRP A 444 -5.67 25.53 -16.65
C TRP A 444 -4.47 25.64 -17.60
N GLN A 445 -4.59 25.21 -18.85
CA GLN A 445 -3.53 25.40 -19.86
C GLN A 445 -3.51 26.83 -20.39
N THR A 446 -4.68 27.48 -20.50
CA THR A 446 -4.79 28.87 -20.97
C THR A 446 -4.65 29.88 -19.84
N GLU A 447 -5.04 29.50 -18.62
CA GLU A 447 -4.95 30.34 -17.42
C GLU A 447 -4.22 29.59 -16.27
N PRO A 448 -2.92 29.26 -16.43
CA PRO A 448 -2.19 28.55 -15.40
C PRO A 448 -1.92 29.43 -14.17
N PRO A 449 -1.83 28.85 -12.97
CA PRO A 449 -1.33 29.56 -11.79
C PRO A 449 0.07 30.15 -12.05
N GLN A 450 0.29 31.39 -11.64
CA GLN A 450 1.56 32.08 -11.90
C GLN A 450 2.58 31.80 -10.80
N TYR A 451 3.77 31.35 -11.19
CA TYR A 451 4.89 31.13 -10.28
C TYR A 451 5.69 32.43 -10.08
N PRO A 452 5.90 32.89 -8.84
CA PRO A 452 6.58 34.16 -8.55
C PRO A 452 8.10 33.99 -8.54
N GLN A 453 8.70 33.75 -9.72
CA GLN A 453 10.12 33.39 -9.89
C GLN A 453 11.14 34.32 -9.21
N THR A 454 10.83 35.61 -9.06
CA THR A 454 11.77 36.63 -8.61
C THR A 454 11.46 37.20 -7.23
N GLN A 455 10.34 36.81 -6.62
CA GLN A 455 9.84 37.39 -5.37
C GLN A 455 10.07 36.44 -4.19
N ALA A 456 10.52 36.99 -3.05
CA ALA A 456 10.48 36.26 -1.79
C ALA A 456 9.03 36.12 -1.30
N LEU A 457 8.67 34.92 -0.83
CA LEU A 457 7.34 34.67 -0.30
C LEU A 457 7.29 34.99 1.20
N PRO A 458 6.16 35.47 1.74
CA PRO A 458 6.00 35.58 3.19
C PRO A 458 6.03 34.19 3.83
N PRO A 459 6.52 34.05 5.09
CA PRO A 459 7.00 35.10 5.98
C PRO A 459 8.46 35.50 5.78
N TRP A 460 9.14 34.96 4.76
CA TRP A 460 10.56 35.20 4.55
C TRP A 460 10.84 36.60 3.99
N THR A 461 12.02 37.10 4.32
CA THR A 461 12.54 38.35 3.77
C THR A 461 13.29 38.12 2.45
N PRO A 462 13.35 39.11 1.55
CA PRO A 462 14.21 39.05 0.38
C PRO A 462 15.67 38.71 0.73
N VAL A 463 16.33 37.97 -0.16
CA VAL A 463 17.75 37.65 -0.04
C VAL A 463 18.60 38.94 -0.01
N GLN A 464 19.70 38.93 0.74
CA GLN A 464 20.67 40.03 0.81
C GLN A 464 22.07 39.51 0.50
N LEU A 465 22.90 40.35 -0.12
CA LEU A 465 24.26 40.00 -0.48
C LEU A 465 25.20 41.09 0.05
N ASP A 466 26.19 40.69 0.85
CA ASP A 466 27.23 41.55 1.42
C ASP A 466 28.60 40.91 1.16
N GLY A 467 29.35 41.46 0.20
CA GLY A 467 30.51 40.78 -0.38
C GLY A 467 30.12 39.42 -0.97
N LEU A 468 30.68 38.35 -0.41
CA LEU A 468 30.33 36.96 -0.75
C LEU A 468 29.49 36.26 0.33
N THR A 469 28.84 37.05 1.20
CA THR A 469 27.91 36.53 2.21
C THR A 469 26.48 36.71 1.72
N ALA A 470 25.80 35.60 1.44
CA ALA A 470 24.37 35.58 1.15
C ALA A 470 23.59 35.46 2.46
N ARG A 471 22.77 36.45 2.77
CA ARG A 471 21.93 36.49 3.98
C ARG A 471 20.46 36.28 3.63
N VAL A 472 19.79 35.52 4.47
CA VAL A 472 18.35 35.26 4.47
C VAL A 472 17.86 35.39 5.89
N TRP A 473 16.54 35.30 6.13
CA TRP A 473 16.01 35.39 7.49
C TRP A 473 16.76 34.41 8.43
N GLY A 474 17.45 34.90 9.45
CA GLY A 474 18.12 34.08 10.46
C GLY A 474 19.32 33.23 10.00
N ARG A 475 19.75 33.26 8.72
CA ARG A 475 20.94 32.52 8.26
C ARG A 475 21.86 33.32 7.34
N ASP A 476 23.15 33.07 7.51
CA ASP A 476 24.22 33.56 6.63
C ASP A 476 24.96 32.39 5.98
N TYR A 477 25.08 32.43 4.66
CA TYR A 477 25.93 31.55 3.87
C TYR A 477 27.14 32.32 3.36
N VAL A 478 28.31 32.08 3.96
CA VAL A 478 29.55 32.80 3.66
C VAL A 478 30.36 32.01 2.64
N PHE A 479 30.63 32.61 1.49
CA PHE A 479 31.53 32.08 0.47
C PHE A 479 32.89 32.78 0.49
N SER A 480 33.88 32.20 -0.19
CA SER A 480 35.18 32.83 -0.44
C SER A 480 35.44 32.94 -1.93
N GLU A 481 36.39 33.78 -2.33
CA GLU A 481 36.78 33.93 -3.73
C GLU A 481 37.33 32.63 -4.35
N THR A 482 37.72 31.66 -3.52
CA THR A 482 38.40 30.43 -3.93
C THR A 482 37.57 29.16 -3.79
N SER A 483 36.29 29.22 -3.39
CA SER A 483 35.45 28.03 -3.17
C SER A 483 33.99 28.25 -3.56
N PRO A 484 33.38 27.32 -4.32
CA PRO A 484 31.96 27.32 -4.65
C PRO A 484 31.10 26.79 -3.50
N LEU A 485 31.72 26.33 -2.41
CA LEU A 485 31.07 25.83 -1.21
C LEU A 485 31.20 26.85 -0.08
N PRO A 486 30.22 26.90 0.86
CA PRO A 486 30.31 27.77 2.02
C PRO A 486 31.57 27.50 2.84
N VAL A 487 32.29 28.57 3.18
CA VAL A 487 33.41 28.53 4.13
C VAL A 487 32.93 28.69 5.57
N GLN A 488 31.71 29.22 5.76
CA GLN A 488 30.98 29.23 7.01
C GLN A 488 29.48 29.27 6.73
N VAL A 489 28.70 28.59 7.55
CA VAL A 489 27.23 28.71 7.62
C VAL A 489 26.87 29.17 9.03
N ARG A 490 26.09 30.23 9.16
CA ARG A 490 25.56 30.66 10.46
C ARG A 490 24.06 30.50 10.48
N SER A 491 23.52 29.95 11.56
CA SER A 491 22.09 29.92 11.83
C SER A 491 21.84 30.57 13.19
N GLN A 492 20.94 31.55 13.26
CA GLN A 492 20.69 32.35 14.47
C GLN A 492 21.98 32.89 15.09
N GLU A 493 22.86 33.46 14.25
CA GLU A 493 24.19 33.97 14.61
C GLU A 493 25.22 32.91 15.07
N ILE A 494 24.81 31.65 15.24
CA ILE A 494 25.68 30.55 15.65
C ILE A 494 26.42 29.98 14.42
N PRO A 495 27.76 29.99 14.39
CA PRO A 495 28.51 29.35 13.32
C PRO A 495 28.41 27.83 13.44
N LEU A 496 28.08 27.16 12.33
CA LEU A 496 27.81 25.72 12.29
C LEU A 496 29.01 24.89 11.82
N LEU A 497 29.87 25.45 10.97
CA LEU A 497 31.02 24.74 10.41
C LEU A 497 32.26 24.92 11.29
N ALA A 498 32.95 23.82 11.57
CA ALA A 498 34.25 23.79 12.25
C ALA A 498 35.41 24.14 11.31
N ALA A 499 35.23 23.90 10.01
CA ALA A 499 36.17 24.27 8.95
C ALA A 499 35.40 24.45 7.63
N PRO A 500 35.96 25.15 6.62
CA PRO A 500 35.32 25.29 5.31
C PRO A 500 34.92 23.96 4.67
N MET A 501 33.74 23.93 4.05
CA MET A 501 33.33 22.80 3.22
C MET A 501 34.28 22.65 2.03
N ARG A 502 34.49 21.41 1.59
CA ARG A 502 35.38 21.11 0.47
C ARG A 502 34.91 19.91 -0.32
N PHE A 503 35.29 19.87 -1.59
CA PHE A 503 35.34 18.61 -2.31
C PHE A 503 36.69 17.93 -2.07
N VAL A 504 36.68 16.61 -2.09
CA VAL A 504 37.85 15.74 -1.97
C VAL A 504 37.99 14.97 -3.27
N SER A 505 39.20 15.01 -3.84
CA SER A 505 39.54 14.31 -5.08
C SER A 505 41.05 14.13 -5.15
N GLY A 506 41.56 13.13 -4.42
CA GLY A 506 43.01 12.93 -4.24
C GLY A 506 43.71 14.08 -3.50
N ASP A 507 45.03 14.21 -3.70
CA ASP A 507 45.90 15.15 -2.96
C ASP A 507 45.99 16.56 -3.58
N GLN A 508 45.31 16.82 -4.70
CA GLN A 508 45.41 18.09 -5.40
C GLN A 508 44.50 19.16 -4.78
N ALA A 509 45.07 20.33 -4.51
CA ALA A 509 44.31 21.49 -4.05
C ALA A 509 43.34 21.96 -5.14
N GLN A 510 42.07 22.12 -4.77
CA GLN A 510 41.06 22.67 -5.66
C GLN A 510 41.01 24.19 -5.51
N VAL A 511 41.14 24.89 -6.62
CA VAL A 511 41.05 26.36 -6.67
C VAL A 511 39.92 26.73 -7.61
N TRP A 512 39.03 27.57 -7.10
CA TRP A 512 37.90 28.11 -7.85
C TRP A 512 38.01 29.62 -7.93
N ARG A 513 37.24 30.22 -8.83
CA ARG A 513 37.01 31.66 -8.91
C ARG A 513 35.63 31.93 -9.45
N LEU A 514 35.09 33.10 -9.13
CA LEU A 514 33.87 33.57 -9.77
C LEU A 514 34.13 33.81 -11.26
N SER A 515 33.27 33.26 -12.12
CA SER A 515 33.31 33.53 -13.55
C SER A 515 32.68 34.89 -13.89
N GLN A 516 31.79 35.37 -13.03
CA GLN A 516 31.11 36.66 -13.13
C GLN A 516 30.61 37.14 -11.77
N ALA A 517 30.21 38.41 -11.68
CA ALA A 517 29.53 38.94 -10.51
C ALA A 517 28.25 38.16 -10.20
N ALA A 518 27.94 38.00 -8.91
CA ALA A 518 26.75 37.30 -8.48
C ALA A 518 25.47 37.94 -9.03
N LYS A 519 24.54 37.11 -9.49
CA LYS A 519 23.20 37.56 -9.95
C LYS A 519 22.25 37.49 -8.77
N LYS A 520 21.36 38.49 -8.64
CA LYS A 520 20.43 38.58 -7.51
C LYS A 520 19.06 39.10 -7.97
N ASN A 521 18.00 38.49 -7.45
CA ASN A 521 16.66 39.07 -7.33
C ASN A 521 16.17 38.93 -5.88
N ASP A 522 14.90 39.19 -5.57
CA ASP A 522 14.42 39.09 -4.19
C ASP A 522 14.32 37.64 -3.70
N ALA A 523 14.13 36.68 -4.61
CA ALA A 523 13.98 35.27 -4.31
C ALA A 523 15.31 34.50 -4.19
N CYS A 524 16.35 34.90 -4.91
CA CYS A 524 17.56 34.09 -5.07
C CYS A 524 18.83 34.91 -5.37
N ILE A 525 19.96 34.45 -4.83
CA ILE A 525 21.32 34.87 -5.22
C ILE A 525 22.01 33.70 -5.92
N ARG A 526 22.57 33.93 -7.11
CA ARG A 526 23.32 32.95 -7.90
C ARG A 526 24.78 33.37 -8.04
N PHE A 527 25.68 32.44 -7.75
CA PHE A 527 27.11 32.54 -8.03
C PHE A 527 27.48 31.51 -9.11
N ASP A 528 28.24 31.93 -10.11
CA ASP A 528 28.77 31.04 -11.14
C ASP A 528 30.29 30.98 -11.00
N TRP A 529 30.84 29.76 -11.03
CA TRP A 529 32.23 29.45 -10.69
C TRP A 529 32.92 28.69 -11.81
N GLU A 530 34.21 28.96 -11.97
CA GLU A 530 35.15 28.19 -12.78
C GLU A 530 36.30 27.75 -11.88
N GLY A 531 36.77 26.52 -12.06
CA GLY A 531 37.87 25.99 -11.25
C GLY A 531 38.37 24.67 -11.79
N ALA A 532 39.07 23.92 -10.95
CA ALA A 532 39.55 22.59 -11.31
C ALA A 532 39.34 21.57 -10.18
N ILE A 533 38.96 20.35 -10.58
CA ILE A 533 38.91 19.15 -9.73
C ILE A 533 39.91 18.15 -10.32
N ALA A 534 40.84 17.64 -9.52
CA ALA A 534 41.93 16.77 -9.96
C ALA A 534 42.67 17.29 -11.21
N GLY A 535 42.93 18.61 -11.26
CA GLY A 535 43.68 19.27 -12.33
C GLY A 535 42.91 19.47 -13.64
N GLN A 536 41.63 19.09 -13.70
CA GLN A 536 40.78 19.22 -14.88
C GLN A 536 39.76 20.34 -14.69
N ASN A 537 39.54 21.14 -15.74
CA ASN A 537 38.66 22.31 -15.69
C ASN A 537 37.20 21.91 -15.47
N CYS A 538 36.60 22.45 -14.42
CA CYS A 538 35.20 22.22 -14.06
C CYS A 538 34.45 23.55 -13.96
N LYS A 539 33.12 23.46 -14.10
CA LYS A 539 32.21 24.57 -13.82
C LYS A 539 31.36 24.21 -12.63
N ALA A 540 31.04 25.19 -11.80
CA ALA A 540 30.09 25.01 -10.72
C ALA A 540 29.19 26.24 -10.61
N TRP A 541 28.02 26.07 -10.01
CA TRP A 541 27.19 27.20 -9.62
C TRP A 541 26.45 26.90 -8.33
N SER A 542 26.15 27.95 -7.59
CA SER A 542 25.46 27.87 -6.30
C SER A 542 24.35 28.91 -6.24
N GLU A 543 23.17 28.51 -5.75
CA GLU A 543 22.00 29.37 -5.61
C GLU A 543 21.50 29.36 -4.15
N VAL A 544 21.36 30.53 -3.54
CA VAL A 544 20.80 30.71 -2.19
C VAL A 544 19.41 31.32 -2.32
N TYR A 545 18.38 30.57 -1.93
CA TYR A 545 16.97 30.97 -2.01
C TYR A 545 16.52 31.67 -0.73
N PHE A 546 15.47 32.51 -0.82
CA PHE A 546 14.94 33.35 0.27
C PHE A 546 14.58 32.59 1.56
N ASP A 547 14.16 31.33 1.46
CA ASP A 547 13.83 30.45 2.58
C ASP A 547 15.04 29.67 3.12
N GLY A 548 16.24 29.94 2.58
CA GLY A 548 17.49 29.39 3.03
C GLY A 548 17.88 28.08 2.38
N ALA A 549 17.09 27.55 1.44
CA ALA A 549 17.55 26.41 0.65
C ALA A 549 18.73 26.85 -0.21
N VAL A 550 19.80 26.05 -0.23
CA VAL A 550 20.95 26.29 -1.09
C VAL A 550 21.08 25.15 -2.07
N ARG A 551 21.21 25.47 -3.35
CA ARG A 551 21.47 24.51 -4.43
C ARG A 551 22.91 24.63 -4.88
N PHE A 552 23.56 23.49 -5.09
CA PHE A 552 24.87 23.38 -5.68
C PHE A 552 24.80 22.47 -6.90
N GLU A 553 25.49 22.87 -7.95
CA GLU A 553 25.68 22.06 -9.15
C GLU A 553 27.15 22.10 -9.54
N VAL A 554 27.74 20.93 -9.71
CA VAL A 554 29.11 20.77 -10.23
C VAL A 554 29.03 20.02 -11.54
N VAL A 555 29.60 20.60 -12.59
CA VAL A 555 29.66 20.02 -13.92
C VAL A 555 31.09 19.52 -14.17
N LEU A 556 31.22 18.21 -14.27
CA LEU A 556 32.42 17.53 -14.73
C LEU A 556 32.41 17.49 -16.27
N PRO A 557 33.51 17.89 -16.93
CA PRO A 557 33.59 17.92 -18.39
C PRO A 557 33.57 16.50 -19.00
N GLU A 558 33.35 16.41 -20.31
CA GLU A 558 33.50 15.16 -21.05
C GLU A 558 34.94 14.62 -21.02
N LYS A 559 35.07 13.30 -21.16
CA LYS A 559 36.34 12.55 -21.16
C LYS A 559 37.15 12.72 -19.87
N MET A 560 36.48 13.07 -18.78
CA MET A 560 37.10 13.16 -17.48
C MET A 560 37.48 11.77 -16.98
N SER A 561 38.67 11.67 -16.38
CA SER A 561 39.09 10.51 -15.60
C SER A 561 39.22 10.93 -14.13
N LEU A 562 38.50 10.26 -13.23
CA LEU A 562 38.46 10.61 -11.81
C LEU A 562 38.39 9.35 -10.95
N ALA A 563 39.27 9.24 -9.95
CA ALA A 563 39.30 8.11 -9.02
C ALA A 563 38.41 8.33 -7.79
N GLU A 564 38.18 9.58 -7.42
CA GLU A 564 37.45 9.96 -6.23
C GLU A 564 36.81 11.34 -6.41
N LEU A 565 35.55 11.46 -6.01
CA LEU A 565 34.88 12.72 -5.78
C LEU A 565 33.99 12.57 -4.55
N ALA A 566 34.29 13.32 -3.50
CA ALA A 566 33.44 13.39 -2.32
C ALA A 566 33.24 14.84 -1.87
N LEU A 567 32.13 15.10 -1.18
CA LEU A 567 31.88 16.32 -0.43
C LEU A 567 32.16 16.06 1.05
N GLU A 568 32.91 16.93 1.71
CA GLU A 568 33.05 16.93 3.17
C GLU A 568 32.45 18.20 3.77
N ILE A 569 31.60 17.99 4.78
CA ILE A 569 30.94 19.03 5.57
C ILE A 569 31.45 18.93 7.01
N PRO A 570 32.48 19.71 7.39
CA PRO A 570 33.01 19.70 8.76
C PRO A 570 32.09 20.49 9.69
N TYR A 571 31.14 19.80 10.30
CA TYR A 571 30.22 20.39 11.27
C TYR A 571 30.87 20.47 12.66
N ARG A 572 30.46 21.45 13.47
CA ARG A 572 30.92 21.59 14.85
C ARG A 572 30.44 20.43 15.71
N SER A 573 31.36 19.76 16.41
CA SER A 573 31.04 18.59 17.22
C SER A 573 30.15 18.92 18.42
N ASP A 574 30.26 20.13 18.99
CA ASP A 574 29.44 20.56 20.12
C ASP A 574 27.96 20.79 19.77
N LEU A 575 27.67 21.03 18.49
CA LEU A 575 26.32 21.18 17.93
C LEU A 575 25.77 19.88 17.30
N ALA A 576 26.58 18.82 17.19
CA ALA A 576 26.17 17.56 16.57
C ALA A 576 25.60 16.60 17.63
N ARG A 577 24.40 16.87 18.16
CA ARG A 577 23.79 16.00 19.19
C ARG A 577 22.94 14.89 18.61
N PHE A 578 22.22 15.17 17.54
CA PHE A 578 21.29 14.25 16.90
C PHE A 578 21.53 14.18 15.39
N ILE A 579 21.19 13.02 14.84
CA ILE A 579 21.14 12.75 13.42
C ILE A 579 19.70 12.46 13.05
N HIS A 580 19.20 13.13 12.01
CA HIS A 580 17.96 12.74 11.33
C HIS A 580 18.29 12.38 9.88
N ARG A 581 17.77 11.27 9.35
CA ARG A 581 18.03 10.86 7.97
C ARG A 581 16.90 10.06 7.34
N ALA A 582 16.81 10.17 6.02
CA ALA A 582 16.01 9.30 5.16
C ALA A 582 16.69 7.91 4.94
N PRO A 583 16.00 6.91 4.34
CA PRO A 583 14.57 6.88 4.04
C PRO A 583 13.76 6.65 5.31
N VAL A 584 12.57 7.24 5.34
CA VAL A 584 11.60 6.97 6.39
C VAL A 584 10.81 5.72 6.02
N MET A 585 10.80 4.77 6.93
CA MET A 585 9.96 3.59 6.84
C MET A 585 8.70 3.84 7.66
N PHE A 586 7.53 3.59 7.05
CA PHE A 586 6.27 3.59 7.78
C PHE A 586 6.37 2.65 8.98
N GLY A 587 6.19 3.20 10.18
CA GLY A 587 6.21 2.41 11.41
C GLY A 587 7.55 2.24 12.16
N GLY A 588 8.63 2.91 11.73
CA GLY A 588 9.93 2.85 12.39
C GLY A 588 10.40 4.18 13.01
N ILE A 589 11.00 4.12 14.21
CA ILE A 589 11.61 5.27 14.92
C ILE A 589 13.11 5.48 14.61
N PHE A 590 13.68 4.72 13.68
CA PHE A 590 15.13 4.61 13.48
C PHE A 590 15.75 5.72 12.62
N THR A 591 14.94 6.67 12.14
CA THR A 591 15.43 7.78 11.29
C THR A 591 16.05 8.90 12.10
N THR A 592 15.76 8.97 13.39
CA THR A 592 16.25 10.02 14.30
C THR A 592 16.90 9.40 15.53
N TYR A 593 18.17 9.70 15.77
CA TYR A 593 18.95 9.09 16.84
C TYR A 593 20.11 9.99 17.28
N LYS A 594 20.72 9.66 18.42
CA LYS A 594 21.89 10.38 18.92
C LYS A 594 23.07 10.20 17.96
N THR A 595 23.86 11.25 17.79
CA THR A 595 25.08 11.22 16.98
C THR A 595 25.99 10.05 17.38
N PRO A 596 26.55 9.30 16.40
CA PRO A 596 27.36 8.12 16.69
C PRO A 596 28.75 8.50 17.22
N ASP A 597 29.24 7.74 18.21
CA ASP A 597 30.58 7.91 18.78
C ASP A 597 31.70 7.32 17.89
N LYS A 598 31.33 6.56 16.86
CA LYS A 598 32.24 5.94 15.88
C LYS A 598 31.78 6.25 14.46
N ALA A 599 32.67 6.07 13.50
CA ALA A 599 32.32 6.20 12.09
C ALA A 599 31.15 5.27 11.72
N GLU A 600 30.11 5.84 11.14
CA GLU A 600 28.94 5.13 10.63
C GLU A 600 28.78 5.42 9.15
N TYR A 601 28.35 4.42 8.39
CA TYR A 601 28.23 4.50 6.94
C TYR A 601 26.83 4.12 6.49
N HIS A 602 26.38 4.77 5.43
CA HIS A 602 25.07 4.56 4.86
C HIS A 602 25.12 4.50 3.34
N PRO A 603 24.20 3.73 2.73
CA PRO A 603 23.92 3.86 1.32
C PRO A 603 23.36 5.24 0.98
N ILE A 604 23.18 5.51 -0.32
CA ILE A 604 22.59 6.76 -0.82
C ILE A 604 21.31 7.07 -0.04
N ARG A 605 21.24 8.27 0.55
CA ARG A 605 20.07 8.78 1.28
C ARG A 605 19.55 10.06 0.63
N GLU A 606 18.26 10.32 0.77
CA GLU A 606 17.63 11.56 0.29
C GLU A 606 18.14 12.81 1.04
N ASN A 607 18.28 12.69 2.36
CA ASN A 607 18.71 13.77 3.24
C ASN A 607 19.38 13.23 4.51
N VAL A 608 20.24 14.06 5.09
CA VAL A 608 20.91 13.86 6.38
C VAL A 608 21.00 15.20 7.08
N TYR A 609 20.46 15.26 8.29
CA TYR A 609 20.56 16.39 9.20
C TYR A 609 21.54 16.07 10.31
N VAL A 610 22.34 17.07 10.66
CA VAL A 610 23.10 17.13 11.91
C VAL A 610 22.56 18.32 12.70
N LEU A 611 22.11 18.08 13.92
CA LEU A 611 21.35 19.07 14.70
C LEU A 611 21.62 18.97 16.21
N ASP A 612 21.33 20.06 16.93
CA ASP A 612 21.16 20.08 18.38
C ASP A 612 19.72 20.43 18.77
N ASP A 613 19.51 21.17 19.87
CA ASP A 613 18.18 21.60 20.34
C ASP A 613 17.73 22.97 19.79
N ASP A 614 18.62 23.69 19.09
CA ASP A 614 18.38 25.07 18.64
C ASP A 614 18.70 25.29 17.15
N VAL A 615 19.69 24.57 16.60
CA VAL A 615 20.19 24.74 15.23
C VAL A 615 20.53 23.41 14.57
N GLY A 616 20.62 23.43 13.24
CA GLY A 616 21.04 22.26 12.48
C GLY A 616 21.38 22.58 11.04
N LEU A 617 21.98 21.60 10.36
CA LEU A 617 22.29 21.66 8.93
C LEU A 617 21.88 20.34 8.27
N CYS A 618 21.02 20.46 7.27
CA CYS A 618 20.69 19.38 6.37
C CYS A 618 21.59 19.42 5.13
N TRP A 619 22.16 18.28 4.76
CA TRP A 619 22.50 17.97 3.38
C TRP A 619 21.37 17.16 2.75
N PHE A 620 21.04 17.46 1.49
CA PHE A 620 20.10 16.65 0.72
C PHE A 620 20.59 16.47 -0.71
N ASP A 621 20.29 15.32 -1.30
CA ASP A 621 20.67 15.04 -2.67
C ASP A 621 19.80 15.83 -3.67
N GLY A 622 20.37 16.16 -4.83
CA GLY A 622 19.60 16.64 -5.98
C GLY A 622 18.77 15.53 -6.65
N MET A 623 19.07 14.27 -6.30
CA MET A 623 18.30 13.03 -6.55
C MET A 623 18.40 12.42 -7.95
N ARG A 624 19.48 12.69 -8.70
CA ARG A 624 19.66 12.12 -10.05
C ARG A 624 20.03 10.62 -10.07
N PHE A 625 20.43 10.04 -8.93
CA PHE A 625 20.68 8.59 -8.75
C PHE A 625 21.66 7.96 -9.76
N ASP A 626 22.69 8.69 -10.16
CA ASP A 626 23.67 8.29 -11.16
C ASP A 626 25.10 8.24 -10.60
N TRP A 627 25.27 7.90 -9.31
CA TRP A 627 26.58 7.87 -8.66
C TRP A 627 27.30 6.54 -8.93
N PRO A 628 28.50 6.53 -9.54
CA PRO A 628 29.26 5.32 -9.81
C PRO A 628 30.01 4.92 -8.53
N LEU A 629 29.34 4.19 -7.64
CA LEU A 629 29.91 3.71 -6.39
C LEU A 629 30.18 2.20 -6.44
N LYS A 630 31.41 1.81 -6.17
CA LYS A 630 31.82 0.41 -5.93
C LYS A 630 31.43 -0.05 -4.52
N HIS A 631 31.43 0.87 -3.56
CA HIS A 631 31.03 0.64 -2.17
C HIS A 631 29.78 1.49 -1.87
N ASP A 632 28.67 1.19 -2.54
CA ASP A 632 27.41 1.92 -2.43
C ASP A 632 26.91 2.07 -0.98
N GLN A 633 27.12 1.08 -0.10
CA GLN A 633 26.79 1.12 1.32
C GLN A 633 27.59 2.15 2.14
N GLN A 634 28.63 2.76 1.54
CA GLN A 634 29.46 3.82 2.12
C GLN A 634 29.30 5.15 1.38
N ALA A 635 28.21 5.33 0.62
CA ALA A 635 27.90 6.58 -0.06
C ALA A 635 27.91 7.79 0.90
N ILE A 636 27.43 7.62 2.13
CA ILE A 636 27.45 8.65 3.16
C ILE A 636 28.21 8.14 4.38
N GLY A 637 29.17 8.93 4.87
CA GLY A 637 29.91 8.70 6.11
C GLY A 637 29.57 9.75 7.16
N LEU A 638 29.24 9.30 8.37
CA LEU A 638 29.07 10.09 9.58
C LEU A 638 30.31 9.90 10.44
N LEU A 639 31.22 10.88 10.43
CA LEU A 639 32.59 10.69 10.90
C LEU A 639 32.89 11.60 12.11
N PRO A 640 32.78 11.09 13.35
CA PRO A 640 33.22 11.82 14.52
C PRO A 640 34.76 11.99 14.50
N LYS A 641 35.23 13.22 14.69
CA LYS A 641 36.64 13.60 14.84
C LYS A 641 36.81 14.36 16.16
N ALA A 642 38.07 14.61 16.57
CA ALA A 642 38.37 15.26 17.84
C ALA A 642 37.63 16.61 18.02
N ASP A 643 37.70 17.49 17.01
CA ASP A 643 37.15 18.85 17.08
C ASP A 643 36.04 19.12 16.05
N SER A 644 35.53 18.08 15.38
CA SER A 644 34.50 18.21 14.34
C SER A 644 33.71 16.92 14.15
N PHE A 645 32.50 17.04 13.62
CA PHE A 645 31.72 15.94 13.11
C PHE A 645 31.58 16.09 11.60
N VAL A 646 32.20 15.20 10.82
CA VAL A 646 32.25 15.34 9.36
C VAL A 646 31.16 14.48 8.72
N VAL A 647 30.24 15.12 8.00
CA VAL A 647 29.38 14.42 7.04
C VAL A 647 30.13 14.36 5.72
N ARG A 648 30.43 13.14 5.27
CA ARG A 648 31.09 12.88 3.99
C ARG A 648 30.11 12.24 3.02
N VAL A 649 30.02 12.77 1.81
CA VAL A 649 29.17 12.24 0.73
C VAL A 649 30.06 11.86 -0.44
N ASN A 650 30.16 10.56 -0.73
CA ASN A 650 30.93 10.04 -1.85
C ASN A 650 30.04 9.98 -3.10
N TYR A 651 30.45 10.69 -4.14
CA TYR A 651 29.81 10.66 -5.46
C TYR A 651 30.53 9.69 -6.40
N ILE A 652 31.85 9.58 -6.30
CA ILE A 652 32.71 8.66 -7.05
C ILE A 652 33.73 8.08 -6.06
N ASP A 653 33.88 6.75 -6.02
CA ASP A 653 34.78 6.04 -5.07
C ASP A 653 35.76 5.06 -5.75
N HIS A 654 35.78 5.05 -7.08
CA HIS A 654 36.69 4.24 -7.89
C HIS A 654 37.00 4.97 -9.21
N LEU A 655 38.02 4.49 -9.91
CA LEU A 655 38.40 5.08 -11.20
C LEU A 655 37.28 4.91 -12.24
N VAL A 656 36.72 6.04 -12.63
CA VAL A 656 35.88 6.19 -13.81
C VAL A 656 36.71 6.89 -14.88
N ALA A 657 36.77 6.31 -16.08
CA ALA A 657 37.51 6.85 -17.23
C ALA A 657 36.57 7.18 -18.39
N ASP A 658 36.97 8.15 -19.22
CA ASP A 658 36.26 8.56 -20.43
C ASP A 658 34.77 8.87 -20.23
N SER A 659 34.41 9.44 -19.07
CA SER A 659 33.00 9.71 -18.77
C SER A 659 32.42 10.78 -19.71
N PRO A 660 31.14 10.71 -20.10
CA PRO A 660 30.47 11.86 -20.72
C PRO A 660 30.41 13.03 -19.72
N GLU A 661 29.95 14.20 -20.17
CA GLU A 661 29.66 15.30 -19.23
C GLU A 661 28.72 14.81 -18.11
N ARG A 662 29.03 15.19 -16.87
CA ARG A 662 28.29 14.76 -15.67
C ARG A 662 27.97 15.95 -14.80
N GLN A 663 26.78 15.94 -14.20
CA GLN A 663 26.29 17.01 -13.35
C GLN A 663 25.91 16.43 -11.98
N PHE A 664 26.64 16.81 -10.95
CA PHE A 664 26.34 16.46 -9.56
C PHE A 664 25.57 17.60 -8.89
N SER A 665 24.38 17.28 -8.41
CA SER A 665 23.45 18.22 -7.78
C SER A 665 23.25 17.85 -6.32
N PHE A 666 23.35 18.81 -5.41
CA PHE A 666 22.95 18.63 -4.02
C PHE A 666 22.50 19.96 -3.43
N GLY A 667 21.95 19.92 -2.21
CA GLY A 667 21.59 21.13 -1.51
C GLY A 667 21.86 21.08 -0.01
N LEU A 668 21.78 22.27 0.59
CA LEU A 668 21.89 22.49 2.02
C LEU A 668 20.68 23.28 2.52
N GLN A 669 20.28 23.02 3.77
CA GLN A 669 19.30 23.83 4.48
C GLN A 669 19.72 23.94 5.94
N ALA A 670 20.10 25.13 6.38
CA ALA A 670 20.27 25.40 7.80
C ALA A 670 18.92 25.70 8.45
N ILE A 671 18.71 25.16 9.65
CA ILE A 671 17.49 25.34 10.47
C ILE A 671 17.82 26.17 11.73
N PRO A 672 16.87 26.94 12.28
CA PRO A 672 15.46 27.09 11.87
C PRO A 672 15.28 27.91 10.59
N VAL A 673 14.24 27.61 9.82
CA VAL A 673 14.01 28.20 8.49
C VAL A 673 13.04 29.39 8.50
N ARG A 674 12.30 29.59 9.58
CA ARG A 674 11.33 30.68 9.76
C ARG A 674 11.19 31.00 11.25
N PRO A 675 10.70 32.19 11.64
CA PRO A 675 10.53 32.53 13.04
C PRO A 675 9.50 31.60 13.67
N MET A 676 9.84 31.06 14.84
CA MET A 676 8.85 30.43 15.70
C MET A 676 7.86 31.50 16.18
N PRO A 677 6.54 31.22 16.15
CA PRO A 677 5.56 32.18 16.65
C PRO A 677 5.77 32.46 18.15
N GLU A 678 5.62 33.73 18.57
CA GLU A 678 5.84 34.19 19.97
C GLU A 678 5.02 33.41 21.03
N LYS A 679 3.91 32.82 20.61
CA LYS A 679 3.17 31.82 21.36
C LYS A 679 3.01 30.62 20.45
N GLU A 680 3.24 29.43 20.99
CA GLU A 680 2.76 28.23 20.35
C GLU A 680 1.27 28.45 20.05
N PRO A 681 0.86 28.47 18.77
CA PRO A 681 -0.54 28.56 18.47
C PRO A 681 -1.13 27.34 19.15
N ALA A 682 -2.00 27.56 20.14
CA ALA A 682 -2.77 26.48 20.73
C ALA A 682 -3.61 25.93 19.57
N MET A 683 -3.03 24.99 18.82
CA MET A 683 -3.57 24.38 17.63
C MET A 683 -4.71 23.51 18.11
N ARG A 684 -5.86 24.15 18.31
CA ARG A 684 -7.08 23.52 18.79
C ARG A 684 -7.79 23.03 17.53
N VAL A 685 -7.24 21.98 16.94
CA VAL A 685 -7.69 21.42 15.66
C VAL A 685 -8.51 20.15 15.93
N CYS A 686 -9.61 19.97 15.21
CA CYS A 686 -10.24 18.66 15.08
C CYS A 686 -10.08 18.15 13.65
N TYR A 687 -9.50 16.96 13.55
CA TYR A 687 -9.06 16.36 12.29
C TYR A 687 -10.19 15.82 11.42
N VAL A 688 -11.39 15.63 11.98
CA VAL A 688 -12.50 14.98 11.27
C VAL A 688 -13.81 15.71 11.53
N VAL A 689 -14.30 16.40 10.50
CA VAL A 689 -15.69 16.88 10.41
C VAL A 689 -16.46 16.07 9.35
N LYS A 690 -17.71 15.71 9.68
CA LYS A 690 -18.62 14.94 8.82
C LYS A 690 -19.84 15.78 8.45
N TYR A 691 -20.45 15.46 7.31
CA TYR A 691 -21.75 16.05 6.98
C TYR A 691 -22.81 15.61 7.99
N GLY A 692 -23.58 16.57 8.48
CA GLY A 692 -24.50 16.37 9.58
C GLY A 692 -23.97 16.87 10.91
N ASP A 693 -22.66 17.11 11.04
CA ASP A 693 -22.06 17.66 12.27
C ASP A 693 -22.49 19.11 12.55
N GLU A 694 -23.09 19.80 11.56
CA GLU A 694 -23.76 21.09 11.77
C GLU A 694 -25.14 20.97 12.42
N ASN A 695 -25.75 19.79 12.37
CA ASN A 695 -27.08 19.55 12.91
C ASN A 695 -26.99 19.11 14.37
N PRO A 696 -27.94 19.56 15.22
CA PRO A 696 -28.16 18.95 16.53
C PRO A 696 -28.37 17.45 16.35
N HIS A 697 -27.46 16.66 16.90
CA HIS A 697 -27.63 15.22 16.95
C HIS A 697 -28.19 14.84 18.32
N PRO A 698 -29.14 13.88 18.41
CA PRO A 698 -29.50 13.28 19.70
C PRO A 698 -28.32 12.57 20.37
N HIS A 699 -27.21 12.39 19.63
CA HIS A 699 -26.12 11.47 19.91
C HIS A 699 -24.72 12.06 19.57
N PRO A 700 -24.30 13.23 20.10
CA PRO A 700 -23.02 13.82 19.74
C PRO A 700 -21.83 12.97 20.24
N ALA A 701 -20.61 13.19 19.72
CA ALA A 701 -19.41 12.41 20.11
C ALA A 701 -19.06 12.47 21.62
N TRP A 702 -19.67 13.41 22.35
CA TRP A 702 -19.47 13.73 23.77
C TRP A 702 -20.65 13.37 24.66
N ARG A 703 -21.16 12.13 24.54
CA ARG A 703 -22.27 11.66 25.39
C ARG A 703 -21.97 11.49 26.88
N GLY A 704 -20.70 11.53 27.28
CA GLY A 704 -20.34 11.58 28.70
C GLY A 704 -20.39 13.03 29.16
N THR A 705 -21.09 13.30 30.24
CA THR A 705 -20.95 14.56 30.98
C THR A 705 -19.56 14.68 31.63
N VAL A 706 -18.92 13.54 31.88
CA VAL A 706 -17.53 13.43 32.33
C VAL A 706 -16.80 12.32 31.57
N ASP A 707 -15.55 12.59 31.19
CA ASP A 707 -14.64 11.67 30.51
C ASP A 707 -13.46 11.28 31.42
N TYR A 708 -13.16 9.98 31.50
CA TYR A 708 -11.98 9.44 32.22
C TYR A 708 -11.07 8.64 31.28
N LEU A 709 -9.77 8.68 31.58
CA LEU A 709 -8.81 7.78 30.95
C LEU A 709 -9.00 6.35 31.48
N PRO A 710 -9.09 5.34 30.61
CA PRO A 710 -9.35 3.96 31.02
C PRO A 710 -8.14 3.26 31.63
N HIS A 711 -6.91 3.63 31.26
CA HIS A 711 -5.72 2.93 31.72
C HIS A 711 -5.55 3.05 33.24
N GLY A 712 -5.48 1.91 33.93
CA GLY A 712 -5.47 1.81 35.39
C GLY A 712 -6.81 2.07 36.07
N ASN A 713 -7.82 2.58 35.36
CA ASN A 713 -9.17 2.85 35.89
C ASN A 713 -10.22 1.81 35.43
N PHE A 714 -9.85 0.90 34.53
CA PHE A 714 -10.72 -0.12 33.95
C PHE A 714 -9.94 -1.41 33.68
N GLN A 715 -10.56 -2.56 33.91
CA GLN A 715 -9.98 -3.87 33.61
C GLN A 715 -10.84 -4.62 32.57
N ILE A 716 -10.20 -5.06 31.49
CA ILE A 716 -10.89 -5.59 30.31
C ILE A 716 -11.49 -6.97 30.60
N GLU A 717 -10.71 -7.84 31.24
CA GLU A 717 -11.05 -9.26 31.39
C GLU A 717 -12.23 -9.47 32.34
N GLN A 718 -12.33 -8.62 33.36
CA GLN A 718 -13.37 -8.70 34.37
C GLN A 718 -13.45 -7.39 35.17
N GLY A 719 -14.59 -7.15 35.79
CA GLY A 719 -14.77 -5.99 36.64
C GLY A 719 -16.22 -5.74 37.02
N CYS A 720 -16.43 -4.62 37.71
CA CYS A 720 -17.74 -4.11 38.08
C CYS A 720 -17.78 -2.60 37.91
N ILE A 721 -18.88 -2.07 37.41
CA ILE A 721 -19.20 -0.65 37.48
C ILE A 721 -20.48 -0.47 38.30
N GLU A 722 -20.49 0.52 39.19
CA GLU A 722 -21.59 0.85 40.07
C GLU A 722 -21.80 2.37 40.09
N PHE A 723 -23.05 2.83 40.14
CA PHE A 723 -23.39 4.23 40.36
C PHE A 723 -24.87 4.37 40.77
N GLN A 724 -25.21 5.54 41.29
CA GLN A 724 -26.58 5.99 41.48
C GLN A 724 -27.06 6.73 40.24
N MET A 725 -28.29 6.47 39.80
CA MET A 725 -28.93 7.24 38.75
C MET A 725 -30.35 7.66 39.11
N LYS A 726 -30.73 8.89 38.75
CA LYS A 726 -32.12 9.36 38.85
C LYS A 726 -32.59 9.93 37.52
N ALA A 727 -33.78 9.51 37.08
CA ALA A 727 -34.33 9.93 35.79
C ALA A 727 -35.03 11.29 35.93
N ASP A 728 -34.78 12.18 34.97
CA ASP A 728 -35.46 13.48 34.82
C ASP A 728 -36.41 13.48 33.60
N PHE A 729 -36.97 12.32 33.31
CA PHE A 729 -37.88 12.09 32.20
C PHE A 729 -38.92 11.05 32.60
N GLU A 730 -40.11 11.14 31.99
CA GLU A 730 -41.16 10.14 32.12
C GLU A 730 -40.99 9.05 31.05
N PRO A 731 -40.69 7.78 31.42
CA PRO A 731 -40.43 6.69 30.48
C PRO A 731 -41.50 6.49 29.40
N GLN A 732 -42.77 6.76 29.71
CA GLN A 732 -43.88 6.57 28.78
C GLN A 732 -43.92 7.60 27.65
N SER A 733 -43.39 8.81 27.89
CA SER A 733 -43.37 9.90 26.92
C SER A 733 -41.98 10.22 26.37
N HIS A 734 -40.93 9.58 26.90
CA HIS A 734 -39.56 9.77 26.45
C HIS A 734 -39.20 8.79 25.34
N SER A 735 -38.93 9.30 24.15
CA SER A 735 -38.60 8.49 22.98
C SER A 735 -37.10 8.35 22.74
N GLU A 736 -36.26 9.12 23.43
CA GLU A 736 -34.82 9.11 23.23
C GLU A 736 -34.12 8.06 24.11
N ARG A 737 -33.00 7.52 23.61
CA ARG A 737 -32.11 6.64 24.37
C ARG A 737 -31.27 7.48 25.34
N GLU A 738 -31.32 7.15 26.62
CA GLU A 738 -30.47 7.74 27.65
C GLU A 738 -29.24 6.87 27.92
N PHE A 739 -28.09 7.49 28.08
CA PHE A 739 -26.83 6.82 28.38
C PHE A 739 -26.43 7.10 29.82
N PHE A 740 -25.92 6.08 30.50
CA PHE A 740 -25.42 6.21 31.86
C PHE A 740 -23.91 6.05 31.89
N PHE A 741 -23.40 5.04 31.18
CA PHE A 741 -21.98 4.79 31.05
C PHE A 741 -21.61 4.18 29.69
N ARG A 742 -20.42 4.49 29.20
CA ARG A 742 -19.81 3.89 28.01
C ARG A 742 -18.30 3.73 28.18
N ALA A 743 -17.79 2.54 27.87
CA ALA A 743 -16.39 2.32 27.55
C ALA A 743 -16.26 2.06 26.04
N THR A 744 -15.36 2.76 25.35
CA THR A 744 -15.25 2.64 23.87
C THR A 744 -13.83 2.74 23.34
N HIS A 745 -13.52 1.93 22.32
CA HIS A 745 -12.38 2.05 21.42
C HIS A 745 -12.91 2.23 19.99
N GLY A 746 -13.59 3.34 19.74
CA GLY A 746 -14.24 3.60 18.46
C GLY A 746 -15.24 2.50 18.08
N ASN A 747 -15.13 1.99 16.85
CA ASN A 747 -16.00 0.92 16.35
C ASN A 747 -15.49 -0.49 16.68
N TYR A 748 -14.33 -0.63 17.33
CA TYR A 748 -13.73 -1.95 17.60
C TYR A 748 -14.22 -2.56 18.91
N TYR A 749 -14.51 -1.71 19.90
CA TYR A 749 -15.03 -2.07 21.22
C TYR A 749 -16.01 -1.02 21.71
N VAL A 750 -17.21 -1.44 22.12
CA VAL A 750 -18.18 -0.58 22.80
C VAL A 750 -18.87 -1.39 23.90
N MET A 751 -18.78 -0.94 25.16
CA MET A 751 -19.59 -1.43 26.28
C MET A 751 -20.46 -0.30 26.80
N ASP A 752 -21.77 -0.44 26.65
CA ASP A 752 -22.76 0.56 27.03
C ASP A 752 -23.64 0.05 28.18
N LEU A 753 -23.96 0.97 29.08
CA LEU A 753 -25.02 0.85 30.07
C LEU A 753 -25.97 2.04 29.89
N ALA A 754 -27.22 1.74 29.54
CA ALA A 754 -28.16 2.72 28.98
C ALA A 754 -29.62 2.35 29.24
N TRP A 755 -30.54 3.24 28.83
CA TRP A 755 -31.98 3.03 28.84
C TRP A 755 -32.61 3.37 27.49
N ASN A 756 -33.62 2.60 27.09
CA ASN A 756 -34.54 2.99 26.01
C ASN A 756 -35.97 2.48 26.31
N SER A 757 -36.96 3.00 25.58
CA SER A 757 -38.38 2.68 25.79
C SER A 757 -38.75 1.21 25.50
N GLN A 758 -37.95 0.49 24.71
CA GLN A 758 -38.21 -0.91 24.33
C GLN A 758 -37.61 -1.92 25.32
N ASP A 759 -36.39 -1.67 25.80
CA ASP A 759 -35.58 -2.61 26.57
C ASP A 759 -35.54 -2.29 28.07
N GLY A 760 -36.04 -1.12 28.47
CA GLY A 760 -35.79 -0.57 29.80
C GLY A 760 -34.32 -0.27 29.99
N ILE A 761 -33.81 -0.44 31.22
CA ILE A 761 -32.37 -0.40 31.50
C ILE A 761 -31.70 -1.63 30.89
N TYR A 762 -30.60 -1.44 30.17
CA TYR A 762 -29.91 -2.51 29.50
C TYR A 762 -28.41 -2.27 29.47
N ALA A 763 -27.66 -3.35 29.29
CA ALA A 763 -26.24 -3.31 29.00
C ALA A 763 -25.95 -4.04 27.68
N GLU A 764 -25.07 -3.48 26.86
CA GLU A 764 -24.62 -4.13 25.62
C GLU A 764 -23.10 -3.99 25.46
N ILE A 765 -22.47 -5.04 24.93
CA ILE A 765 -21.07 -5.04 24.54
C ILE A 765 -20.95 -5.52 23.09
N TYR A 766 -20.16 -4.80 22.30
CA TYR A 766 -19.79 -5.12 20.93
C TYR A 766 -18.27 -5.15 20.80
N GLU A 767 -17.73 -6.24 20.27
CA GLU A 767 -16.29 -6.41 20.04
C GLU A 767 -16.03 -7.29 18.81
N TYR A 768 -15.35 -6.76 17.79
CA TYR A 768 -15.04 -7.45 16.52
C TYR A 768 -16.16 -8.33 15.95
N GLY A 769 -17.38 -7.79 15.85
CA GLY A 769 -18.53 -8.52 15.31
C GLY A 769 -19.26 -9.43 16.30
N THR A 770 -18.71 -9.67 17.49
CA THR A 770 -19.41 -10.34 18.60
C THR A 770 -20.24 -9.31 19.36
N LYS A 771 -21.53 -9.59 19.57
CA LYS A 771 -22.43 -8.72 20.34
C LYS A 771 -23.12 -9.50 21.45
N VAL A 772 -23.03 -9.02 22.68
CA VAL A 772 -23.83 -9.49 23.83
C VAL A 772 -24.68 -8.33 24.32
N LYS A 773 -25.99 -8.55 24.50
CA LYS A 773 -26.92 -7.55 25.03
C LYS A 773 -27.83 -8.19 26.06
N ILE A 774 -27.90 -7.59 27.24
CA ILE A 774 -28.81 -7.96 28.33
C ILE A 774 -29.75 -6.80 28.60
N LYS A 775 -31.04 -7.09 28.78
CA LYS A 775 -32.10 -6.10 28.97
C LYS A 775 -32.93 -6.46 30.19
N SER A 776 -33.23 -5.46 31.02
CA SER A 776 -34.00 -5.65 32.25
C SER A 776 -35.51 -5.53 32.05
N GLY A 777 -35.96 -4.77 31.05
CA GLY A 777 -37.36 -4.33 30.93
C GLY A 777 -37.80 -3.37 32.04
N LEU A 778 -36.89 -2.94 32.92
CA LEU A 778 -37.19 -2.01 34.01
C LEU A 778 -37.10 -0.57 33.52
N HIS A 779 -38.12 0.21 33.86
CA HIS A 779 -38.18 1.63 33.55
C HIS A 779 -38.05 2.45 34.85
N PRO A 780 -37.05 3.34 34.96
CA PRO A 780 -36.83 4.11 36.17
C PRO A 780 -37.99 5.08 36.39
N LYS A 781 -38.40 5.25 37.66
CA LYS A 781 -39.43 6.24 37.99
C LYS A 781 -38.81 7.64 38.05
N PRO A 782 -39.45 8.67 37.47
CA PRO A 782 -38.93 10.03 37.54
C PRO A 782 -38.71 10.46 39.00
N GLY A 783 -37.59 11.13 39.26
CA GLY A 783 -37.30 11.68 40.59
C GLY A 783 -36.85 10.66 41.65
N ILE A 784 -36.81 9.36 41.33
CA ILE A 784 -36.34 8.30 42.23
C ILE A 784 -34.90 7.91 41.89
N TRP A 785 -34.05 7.84 42.90
CA TRP A 785 -32.69 7.31 42.77
C TRP A 785 -32.73 5.77 42.71
N HIS A 786 -32.07 5.23 41.70
CA HIS A 786 -31.88 3.82 41.48
C HIS A 786 -30.39 3.51 41.47
N ALA A 787 -30.04 2.43 42.13
CA ALA A 787 -28.69 1.94 42.18
C ALA A 787 -28.45 0.95 41.04
N ILE A 788 -27.50 1.24 40.15
CA ILE A 788 -27.21 0.42 38.98
C ILE A 788 -25.81 -0.18 39.11
N ALA A 789 -25.69 -1.48 38.81
CA ALA A 789 -24.39 -2.11 38.67
C ALA A 789 -24.33 -3.07 37.48
N LEU A 790 -23.13 -3.21 36.91
CA LEU A 790 -22.85 -4.14 35.83
C LEU A 790 -21.56 -4.89 36.11
N ASN A 791 -21.65 -6.21 36.25
CA ASN A 791 -20.48 -7.10 36.31
C ASN A 791 -20.14 -7.61 34.91
N TRP A 792 -18.84 -7.75 34.61
CA TRP A 792 -18.34 -8.47 33.44
C TRP A 792 -17.20 -9.41 33.82
N GLY A 793 -17.04 -10.48 33.05
CA GLY A 793 -16.04 -11.53 33.28
C GLY A 793 -16.42 -12.81 32.54
N LYS A 794 -16.78 -13.87 33.28
CA LYS A 794 -17.39 -15.08 32.69
C LYS A 794 -18.87 -14.88 32.33
N GLU A 795 -19.54 -14.01 33.07
CA GLU A 795 -20.93 -13.62 32.86
C GLU A 795 -21.02 -12.10 32.77
N PHE A 796 -22.01 -11.64 32.03
CA PHE A 796 -22.42 -10.24 31.97
C PHE A 796 -23.70 -10.11 32.76
N GLU A 797 -23.68 -9.41 33.90
CA GLU A 797 -24.78 -9.38 34.87
C GLU A 797 -25.17 -7.95 35.21
N LEU A 798 -26.43 -7.60 34.97
CA LEU A 798 -27.01 -6.29 35.27
C LEU A 798 -27.79 -6.37 36.59
N PHE A 799 -27.51 -5.43 37.48
CA PHE A 799 -28.19 -5.26 38.75
C PHE A 799 -28.87 -3.89 38.83
N VAL A 800 -30.08 -3.87 39.40
CA VAL A 800 -30.83 -2.66 39.73
C VAL A 800 -31.34 -2.80 41.15
N ASP A 801 -31.07 -1.80 41.99
CA ASP A 801 -31.45 -1.75 43.41
C ASP A 801 -31.04 -3.01 44.19
N GLY A 802 -29.84 -3.52 43.89
CA GLY A 802 -29.23 -4.70 44.52
C GLY A 802 -29.76 -6.04 44.01
N GLN A 803 -30.74 -6.05 43.11
CA GLN A 803 -31.28 -7.28 42.52
C GLN A 803 -30.67 -7.54 41.15
N LYS A 804 -30.28 -8.78 40.86
CA LYS A 804 -29.87 -9.18 39.51
C LYS A 804 -31.09 -9.25 38.60
N VAL A 805 -31.13 -8.41 37.56
CA VAL A 805 -32.32 -8.25 36.69
C VAL A 805 -32.13 -8.84 35.31
N ALA A 806 -30.88 -9.02 34.85
CA ALA A 806 -30.58 -9.69 33.59
C ALA A 806 -29.15 -10.25 33.61
N SER A 807 -28.93 -11.36 32.90
CA SER A 807 -27.58 -11.91 32.71
C SER A 807 -27.44 -12.67 31.39
N ALA A 808 -26.22 -12.78 30.89
CA ALA A 808 -25.86 -13.63 29.76
C ALA A 808 -24.41 -14.13 29.90
N ASN A 809 -24.10 -15.26 29.25
CA ASN A 809 -22.72 -15.71 29.12
C ASN A 809 -21.91 -14.66 28.35
N TYR A 810 -20.72 -14.35 28.85
CA TYR A 810 -19.79 -13.45 28.19
C TYR A 810 -18.53 -14.24 27.84
N PRO A 811 -18.18 -14.40 26.56
CA PRO A 811 -17.01 -15.19 26.15
C PRO A 811 -15.66 -14.55 26.56
N GLY A 812 -15.69 -13.40 27.23
CA GLY A 812 -14.52 -12.58 27.53
C GLY A 812 -14.17 -11.63 26.39
N SER A 813 -13.28 -10.68 26.65
CA SER A 813 -12.84 -9.72 25.64
C SER A 813 -11.66 -10.23 24.81
N LEU A 814 -11.58 -9.77 23.56
CA LEU A 814 -10.44 -9.94 22.64
C LEU A 814 -9.24 -9.03 22.99
N LYS A 815 -9.20 -8.49 24.23
CA LYS A 815 -8.14 -7.65 24.81
C LYS A 815 -8.03 -6.26 24.16
N ILE A 816 -9.14 -5.71 23.66
CA ILE A 816 -9.15 -4.30 23.22
C ILE A 816 -9.38 -3.41 24.44
N MET A 817 -8.34 -2.69 24.87
CA MET A 817 -8.48 -1.67 25.90
C MET A 817 -9.35 -0.53 25.39
N PRO A 818 -10.39 -0.09 26.11
CA PRO A 818 -11.09 1.15 25.77
C PRO A 818 -10.11 2.31 25.59
N ALA A 819 -10.39 3.24 24.69
CA ALA A 819 -9.66 4.49 24.57
C ALA A 819 -10.20 5.57 25.52
N MET A 820 -11.47 5.45 25.93
CA MET A 820 -12.15 6.42 26.77
C MET A 820 -13.29 5.80 27.57
N LEU A 821 -13.48 6.26 28.81
CA LEU A 821 -14.65 6.00 29.64
C LEU A 821 -15.51 7.27 29.72
N LYS A 822 -16.82 7.11 29.62
CA LYS A 822 -17.79 8.20 29.63
C LYS A 822 -18.89 7.90 30.65
N ALA A 823 -19.23 8.86 31.51
CA ALA A 823 -20.33 8.72 32.46
C ALA A 823 -21.31 9.91 32.41
N GLY A 824 -22.58 9.61 32.70
CA GLY A 824 -23.74 10.51 32.74
C GLY A 824 -24.48 10.65 31.41
N GLY A 825 -25.56 11.44 31.40
CA GLY A 825 -26.53 11.49 30.31
C GLY A 825 -27.33 12.81 30.22
N CYS A 826 -28.20 12.91 29.20
CA CYS A 826 -28.92 14.15 28.89
C CYS A 826 -30.03 14.46 29.91
N LYS A 827 -30.78 13.43 30.29
CA LYS A 827 -31.92 13.52 31.23
C LYS A 827 -31.71 12.66 32.48
N VAL A 828 -30.45 12.47 32.86
CA VAL A 828 -30.05 11.55 33.92
C VAL A 828 -29.17 12.28 34.90
N PHE A 829 -29.53 12.20 36.18
CA PHE A 829 -28.61 12.49 37.26
C PHE A 829 -27.71 11.27 37.48
N LEU A 830 -26.43 11.48 37.75
CA LEU A 830 -25.48 10.41 38.08
C LEU A 830 -24.64 10.80 39.29
N ASP A 831 -24.46 9.87 40.22
CA ASP A 831 -23.73 10.08 41.47
C ASP A 831 -23.02 8.78 41.93
N ALA A 832 -22.03 8.91 42.81
CA ALA A 832 -21.27 7.82 43.43
C ALA A 832 -20.72 6.78 42.42
N LEU A 833 -19.97 7.24 41.41
CA LEU A 833 -19.42 6.36 40.37
C LEU A 833 -18.26 5.54 40.91
N ARG A 834 -18.32 4.22 40.76
CA ARG A 834 -17.22 3.30 41.08
C ARG A 834 -16.95 2.29 39.96
N ILE A 835 -15.69 2.06 39.67
CA ILE A 835 -15.22 0.96 38.81
C ILE A 835 -14.23 0.10 39.61
N SER A 836 -14.44 -1.21 39.60
CA SER A 836 -13.62 -2.20 40.31
C SER A 836 -12.95 -3.20 39.36
N SER A 837 -11.80 -3.73 39.77
CA SER A 837 -10.98 -4.70 39.04
C SER A 837 -11.57 -6.12 38.99
N GLN A 838 -12.68 -6.37 39.68
CA GLN A 838 -13.34 -7.66 39.71
C GLN A 838 -14.86 -7.52 39.89
N PRO A 839 -15.65 -8.52 39.46
CA PRO A 839 -17.09 -8.59 39.71
C PRO A 839 -17.40 -8.49 41.20
N ARG A 840 -18.48 -7.82 41.55
CA ARG A 840 -18.91 -7.66 42.94
C ARG A 840 -20.22 -8.39 43.20
N THR A 841 -20.28 -9.06 44.35
CA THR A 841 -21.48 -9.74 44.87
C THR A 841 -22.18 -8.94 45.96
N SER A 842 -21.45 -8.02 46.61
CA SER A 842 -21.98 -7.03 47.54
C SER A 842 -21.77 -5.65 46.94
N LEU A 843 -22.89 -5.04 46.54
CA LEU A 843 -22.92 -3.75 45.86
C LEU A 843 -23.16 -2.65 46.90
N SER A 844 -22.35 -1.58 46.88
CA SER A 844 -22.49 -0.45 47.82
C SER A 844 -23.43 0.59 47.23
N LEU A 845 -24.73 0.35 47.40
CA LEU A 845 -25.77 0.95 46.57
C LEU A 845 -26.63 2.01 47.28
N SER A 846 -26.20 2.51 48.44
CA SER A 846 -27.00 3.46 49.23
C SER A 846 -26.25 4.71 49.69
N THR A 847 -24.95 4.83 49.42
CA THR A 847 -24.10 5.93 49.91
C THR A 847 -23.02 6.29 48.89
N HIS A 848 -22.18 7.29 49.19
CA HIS A 848 -20.91 7.56 48.46
C HIS A 848 -20.13 6.27 48.14
N ALA A 849 -19.44 6.28 47.01
CA ALA A 849 -18.55 5.23 46.57
C ALA A 849 -17.32 5.15 47.49
N ASP A 850 -17.31 4.17 48.38
CA ASP A 850 -16.15 3.86 49.21
C ASP A 850 -15.04 3.22 48.39
N VAL A 851 -13.80 3.66 48.66
CA VAL A 851 -12.58 3.12 48.07
C VAL A 851 -12.12 1.89 48.86
N ASP A 852 -12.08 0.75 48.20
CA ASP A 852 -11.48 -0.48 48.72
C ASP A 852 -10.30 -0.96 47.87
N GLN A 853 -9.70 -2.09 48.26
CA GLN A 853 -8.53 -2.64 47.57
C GLN A 853 -8.76 -3.06 46.12
N TYR A 854 -10.01 -3.17 45.67
CA TYR A 854 -10.38 -3.55 44.30
C TYR A 854 -10.83 -2.35 43.46
N THR A 855 -10.95 -1.17 44.08
CA THR A 855 -11.43 0.04 43.44
C THR A 855 -10.36 0.63 42.54
N LEU A 856 -10.68 0.74 41.25
CA LEU A 856 -9.83 1.35 40.23
C LEU A 856 -10.13 2.84 40.05
N LEU A 857 -11.43 3.19 40.01
CA LEU A 857 -11.93 4.56 39.92
C LEU A 857 -13.07 4.74 40.93
N ALA A 858 -13.05 5.83 41.70
CA ALA A 858 -14.18 6.26 42.52
C ALA A 858 -14.31 7.78 42.45
N ASP A 859 -15.42 8.27 41.90
CA ASP A 859 -15.75 9.69 41.83
C ASP A 859 -17.12 9.96 42.45
N ASN A 860 -17.09 10.64 43.60
CA ASN A 860 -18.27 11.13 44.31
C ASN A 860 -18.62 12.58 43.92
N PHE A 861 -17.92 13.18 42.95
CA PHE A 861 -18.16 14.51 42.40
C PHE A 861 -18.10 15.69 43.40
N GLU A 862 -17.71 15.43 44.64
CA GLU A 862 -17.56 16.42 45.72
C GLU A 862 -16.49 17.47 45.44
N LYS A 863 -15.45 17.10 44.69
CA LYS A 863 -14.28 17.95 44.41
C LYS A 863 -14.26 18.34 42.94
N GLN A 864 -14.15 19.63 42.68
CA GLN A 864 -14.01 20.19 41.32
C GLN A 864 -12.75 21.04 41.22
N ALA A 865 -12.14 21.01 40.04
CA ALA A 865 -10.95 21.78 39.71
C ALA A 865 -11.00 22.27 38.26
N PHE A 866 -10.00 23.06 37.87
CA PHE A 866 -9.76 23.43 36.48
C PHE A 866 -8.37 22.92 36.09
N ILE A 867 -8.32 21.90 35.25
CA ILE A 867 -7.11 21.13 34.90
C ILE A 867 -6.96 21.15 33.38
N ASN A 868 -5.74 21.45 32.89
CA ASN A 868 -5.41 21.51 31.45
C ASN A 868 -6.42 22.33 30.61
N GLY A 869 -6.85 23.48 31.14
CA GLY A 869 -7.75 24.38 30.42
C GLY A 869 -9.24 23.97 30.45
N ARG A 870 -9.62 22.94 31.23
CA ARG A 870 -10.98 22.43 31.29
C ARG A 870 -11.47 22.27 32.73
N ARG A 871 -12.77 22.42 32.94
CA ARG A 871 -13.42 22.03 34.20
C ARG A 871 -13.29 20.52 34.39
N ALA A 872 -13.03 20.09 35.62
CA ALA A 872 -12.83 18.69 35.93
C ALA A 872 -13.34 18.34 37.33
N THR A 873 -13.68 17.07 37.53
CA THR A 873 -13.90 16.47 38.85
C THR A 873 -12.58 15.88 39.35
N VAL A 874 -12.37 15.84 40.66
CA VAL A 874 -11.19 15.25 41.28
C VAL A 874 -11.64 13.99 42.04
N PRO A 875 -11.52 12.80 41.43
CA PRO A 875 -11.99 11.56 42.04
C PRO A 875 -11.27 11.22 43.34
N ASP A 876 -11.94 10.51 44.24
CA ASP A 876 -11.34 10.00 45.48
C ASP A 876 -10.36 8.86 45.22
N LYS A 877 -10.54 8.13 44.11
CA LYS A 877 -9.56 7.18 43.58
C LYS A 877 -9.51 7.30 42.07
N ILE A 878 -8.30 7.43 41.53
CA ILE A 878 -8.00 7.40 40.10
C ILE A 878 -6.59 6.81 39.90
N SER A 879 -6.28 6.32 38.71
CA SER A 879 -4.95 5.84 38.32
C SER A 879 -3.91 6.98 38.30
N GLU A 880 -2.64 6.64 38.53
CA GLU A 880 -1.54 7.62 38.52
C GLU A 880 -1.34 8.31 37.16
N GLU A 881 -1.80 7.68 36.08
CA GLU A 881 -1.71 8.22 34.72
C GLU A 881 -2.87 9.17 34.36
N ALA A 882 -3.91 9.22 35.19
CA ALA A 882 -5.10 10.01 34.93
C ALA A 882 -5.29 11.04 36.04
N GLU A 883 -5.28 12.32 35.66
CA GLU A 883 -5.24 13.42 36.63
C GLU A 883 -6.63 13.79 37.19
N CYS A 884 -7.71 13.52 36.44
CA CYS A 884 -9.07 13.95 36.76
C CYS A 884 -10.15 13.34 35.86
N GLY A 885 -11.43 13.59 36.18
CA GLY A 885 -12.55 13.42 35.26
C GLY A 885 -12.84 14.72 34.50
N TYR A 886 -12.65 14.75 33.17
CA TYR A 886 -12.85 15.97 32.39
C TYR A 886 -14.34 16.22 32.12
N LEU A 887 -14.85 17.35 32.59
CA LEU A 887 -16.23 17.74 32.35
C LEU A 887 -16.39 18.26 30.92
N MET A 888 -17.55 17.97 30.31
CA MET A 888 -17.97 18.67 29.09
C MET A 888 -18.40 20.11 29.44
N PRO A 889 -18.29 21.08 28.50
CA PRO A 889 -18.53 22.50 28.78
C PRO A 889 -19.82 22.81 29.55
N ASP A 890 -20.91 22.16 29.17
CA ASP A 890 -22.23 22.40 29.78
C ASP A 890 -22.55 21.51 30.99
N THR A 891 -21.63 20.62 31.36
CA THR A 891 -21.88 19.72 32.49
C THR A 891 -21.95 20.52 33.77
N ARG A 892 -23.00 20.29 34.55
CA ARG A 892 -23.20 20.89 35.85
C ARG A 892 -23.10 19.83 36.93
N ILE A 893 -22.41 20.18 37.99
CA ILE A 893 -22.37 19.43 39.23
C ILE A 893 -23.27 20.16 40.22
N GLY A 894 -24.13 19.43 40.94
CA GLY A 894 -25.07 19.98 41.91
C GLY A 894 -25.60 18.90 42.83
N PRO A 895 -26.69 19.14 43.59
CA PRO A 895 -27.17 18.18 44.58
C PRO A 895 -27.47 16.78 44.01
N GLY A 896 -26.79 15.77 44.54
CA GLY A 896 -26.83 14.36 44.14
C GLY A 896 -27.79 13.50 44.97
N CYS A 897 -27.51 12.20 45.01
CA CYS A 897 -28.15 11.23 45.90
C CYS A 897 -27.68 11.48 47.34
N GLU A 898 -26.37 11.64 47.50
CA GLU A 898 -25.72 12.11 48.73
C GLU A 898 -24.66 13.15 48.36
N GLY A 899 -24.80 14.39 48.83
CA GLY A 899 -23.84 15.46 48.49
C GLY A 899 -24.02 15.96 47.05
N PHE A 900 -22.97 15.87 46.22
CA PHE A 900 -22.95 16.38 44.85
C PHE A 900 -22.89 15.27 43.79
N GLY A 901 -23.57 15.47 42.67
CA GLY A 901 -23.54 14.59 41.50
C GLY A 901 -23.68 15.36 40.20
N ILE A 902 -23.58 14.63 39.10
CA ILE A 902 -23.83 15.15 37.76
C ILE A 902 -25.32 15.42 37.60
N LEU A 903 -25.65 16.65 37.21
CA LEU A 903 -27.02 17.06 36.88
C LEU A 903 -27.36 16.75 35.41
N PRO A 904 -28.65 16.58 35.07
CA PRO A 904 -29.08 16.52 33.68
C PRO A 904 -28.72 17.82 32.95
N LEU A 905 -28.29 17.69 31.69
CA LEU A 905 -27.90 18.82 30.85
C LEU A 905 -29.08 19.78 30.63
N ASN A 906 -30.32 19.27 30.50
CA ASN A 906 -31.56 20.06 30.44
C ASN A 906 -31.50 21.32 29.57
N GLN A 907 -30.88 21.20 28.40
CA GLN A 907 -30.65 22.28 27.45
C GLN A 907 -30.84 21.76 26.01
N PRO A 908 -31.09 22.65 25.03
CA PRO A 908 -31.11 22.27 23.63
C PRO A 908 -29.81 21.56 23.23
N LEU A 909 -29.93 20.49 22.45
CA LEU A 909 -28.76 19.75 21.96
C LEU A 909 -27.96 20.65 21.02
N LYS A 910 -26.67 20.77 21.30
CA LYS A 910 -25.72 21.44 20.41
C LYS A 910 -25.28 20.48 19.30
N SER A 911 -24.98 21.03 18.13
CA SER A 911 -24.35 20.26 17.08
C SER A 911 -22.90 19.91 17.44
N PRO A 912 -22.31 18.87 16.83
CA PRO A 912 -20.88 18.60 16.99
C PRO A 912 -19.98 19.82 16.71
N ILE A 913 -20.29 20.64 15.70
CA ILE A 913 -19.52 21.86 15.41
C ILE A 913 -19.56 22.86 16.57
N GLN A 914 -20.73 23.07 17.19
CA GLN A 914 -20.86 23.97 18.34
C GLN A 914 -20.07 23.46 19.55
N GLY A 915 -20.12 22.14 19.81
CA GLY A 915 -19.37 21.54 20.92
C GLY A 915 -17.85 21.67 20.74
N TYR A 916 -17.34 21.51 19.51
CA TYR A 916 -15.92 21.75 19.22
C TYR A 916 -15.52 23.20 19.55
N ALA A 917 -16.30 24.19 19.10
CA ALA A 917 -16.02 25.59 19.38
C ALA A 917 -15.97 25.90 20.89
N GLU A 918 -16.84 25.29 21.69
CA GLU A 918 -16.86 25.47 23.16
C GLU A 918 -15.71 24.78 23.88
N MET A 919 -15.18 23.71 23.30
CA MET A 919 -13.90 23.11 23.74
C MET A 919 -12.69 23.96 23.34
N GLY A 920 -12.92 25.07 22.64
CA GLY A 920 -11.90 25.97 22.17
C GLY A 920 -11.30 25.55 20.83
N VAL A 921 -11.85 24.56 20.13
CA VAL A 921 -11.40 24.24 18.76
C VAL A 921 -11.55 25.48 17.89
N ASP A 922 -10.53 25.80 17.12
CA ASP A 922 -10.53 26.94 16.18
C ASP A 922 -10.36 26.52 14.72
N THR A 923 -10.16 25.23 14.45
CA THR A 923 -9.95 24.70 13.09
C THR A 923 -10.56 23.32 12.95
N LEU A 924 -11.41 23.13 11.95
CA LEU A 924 -11.95 21.82 11.57
C LEU A 924 -11.44 21.42 10.19
N ILE A 925 -10.90 20.21 10.11
CA ILE A 925 -10.36 19.64 8.88
C ILE A 925 -11.34 18.62 8.32
N PHE A 926 -11.66 18.76 7.04
CA PHE A 926 -12.37 17.75 6.29
C PHE A 926 -11.40 16.68 5.78
N HIS A 927 -11.06 15.69 6.60
CA HIS A 927 -10.08 14.66 6.28
C HIS A 927 -10.72 13.32 5.83
N GLY A 928 -10.64 12.99 4.54
CA GLY A 928 -11.00 11.66 4.00
C GLY A 928 -12.46 11.20 4.15
N MET A 929 -13.33 12.01 4.74
CA MET A 929 -14.72 11.66 5.10
C MET A 929 -15.78 12.54 4.40
N GLN A 930 -15.36 13.48 3.56
CA GLN A 930 -16.26 14.11 2.59
C GLN A 930 -16.69 13.04 1.57
N PRO A 931 -17.94 13.05 1.08
CA PRO A 931 -18.25 12.39 -0.18
C PRO A 931 -17.51 13.16 -1.28
N ILE A 932 -16.26 12.78 -1.48
CA ILE A 932 -15.46 13.04 -2.67
C ILE A 932 -15.82 11.88 -3.60
N GLY A 933 -16.86 12.08 -4.40
CA GLY A 933 -17.45 10.99 -5.18
C GLY A 933 -16.60 10.48 -6.34
N GLU A 934 -15.42 11.07 -6.58
CA GLU A 934 -14.55 10.67 -7.70
C GLU A 934 -13.14 10.25 -7.26
N SER A 935 -12.51 10.91 -6.30
CA SER A 935 -11.11 10.64 -5.97
C SER A 935 -10.80 11.03 -4.53
N THR A 936 -9.93 10.25 -3.89
CA THR A 936 -9.30 10.54 -2.59
C THR A 936 -8.52 11.86 -2.53
N SER A 937 -8.12 12.41 -3.68
CA SER A 937 -7.43 13.71 -3.77
C SER A 937 -8.30 14.93 -3.48
N SER A 938 -9.61 14.73 -3.32
CA SER A 938 -10.57 15.75 -2.86
C SER A 938 -10.62 17.03 -3.72
N LEU A 939 -10.36 16.91 -5.02
CA LEU A 939 -10.39 18.04 -5.96
C LEU A 939 -11.81 18.49 -6.39
N TYR A 940 -12.82 17.68 -6.06
CA TYR A 940 -14.22 17.89 -6.39
C TYR A 940 -15.13 17.48 -5.24
N VAL A 941 -16.08 18.36 -4.92
CA VAL A 941 -17.12 18.16 -3.91
C VAL A 941 -18.38 17.65 -4.62
N THR A 942 -18.87 16.45 -4.30
CA THR A 942 -20.04 15.89 -5.01
C THR A 942 -21.39 16.25 -4.41
N ASP A 943 -21.42 16.69 -3.16
CA ASP A 943 -22.63 17.25 -2.51
C ASP A 943 -22.33 18.68 -2.03
N GLU A 944 -22.42 19.62 -2.97
CA GLU A 944 -22.12 21.03 -2.71
C GLU A 944 -23.05 21.65 -1.66
N VAL A 945 -24.31 21.22 -1.61
CA VAL A 945 -25.31 21.78 -0.70
C VAL A 945 -24.92 21.45 0.73
N ARG A 946 -24.62 20.18 1.03
CA ARG A 946 -24.15 19.79 2.36
C ARG A 946 -22.79 20.38 2.69
N PHE A 947 -21.88 20.43 1.73
CA PHE A 947 -20.56 21.01 1.97
C PHE A 947 -20.64 22.48 2.39
N ARG A 948 -21.40 23.30 1.64
CA ARG A 948 -21.62 24.72 1.96
C ARG A 948 -22.33 24.90 3.30
N SER A 949 -23.29 24.03 3.63
CA SER A 949 -23.96 24.03 4.93
C SER A 949 -22.97 23.82 6.08
N CYS A 950 -22.14 22.78 5.99
CA CYS A 950 -21.09 22.50 6.96
C CYS A 950 -20.12 23.68 7.09
N VAL A 951 -19.51 24.14 5.98
CA VAL A 951 -18.55 25.26 5.99
C VAL A 951 -19.16 26.50 6.65
N LYS A 952 -20.40 26.86 6.29
CA LYS A 952 -21.11 27.98 6.90
C LYS A 952 -21.26 27.81 8.42
N ALA A 953 -21.60 26.60 8.89
CA ALA A 953 -21.73 26.33 10.32
C ALA A 953 -20.40 26.43 11.07
N ILE A 954 -19.30 25.94 10.48
CA ILE A 954 -17.94 26.07 11.04
C ILE A 954 -17.60 27.55 11.24
N LYS A 955 -17.76 28.35 10.18
CA LYS A 955 -17.43 29.79 10.21
C LYS A 955 -18.35 30.58 11.13
N ALA A 956 -19.64 30.23 11.20
CA ALA A 956 -20.59 30.86 12.13
C ALA A 956 -20.21 30.66 13.61
N ASN A 957 -19.40 29.64 13.93
CA ASN A 957 -18.86 29.39 15.26
C ASN A 957 -17.42 29.90 15.44
N GLY A 958 -16.93 30.75 14.53
CA GLY A 958 -15.61 31.39 14.64
C GLY A 958 -14.41 30.48 14.38
N MET A 959 -14.64 29.30 13.79
CA MET A 959 -13.58 28.34 13.44
C MET A 959 -13.20 28.43 11.96
N ARG A 960 -11.99 27.98 11.64
CA ARG A 960 -11.46 27.81 10.28
C ARG A 960 -11.93 26.50 9.66
N ALA A 961 -12.37 26.54 8.40
CA ALA A 961 -12.70 25.37 7.61
C ALA A 961 -11.56 25.00 6.65
N VAL A 962 -10.92 23.85 6.86
CA VAL A 962 -9.74 23.39 6.11
C VAL A 962 -10.06 22.10 5.35
N ILE A 963 -9.65 22.00 4.09
CA ILE A 963 -9.91 20.81 3.24
C ILE A 963 -8.66 19.95 3.07
N TYR A 964 -8.79 18.63 3.24
CA TYR A 964 -7.75 17.68 2.87
C TYR A 964 -7.57 17.60 1.36
N THR A 965 -6.34 17.46 0.89
CA THR A 965 -6.03 17.21 -0.51
C THR A 965 -4.73 16.43 -0.68
N SER A 966 -4.62 15.68 -1.78
CA SER A 966 -3.40 14.98 -2.17
C SER A 966 -3.09 15.15 -3.65
N ASN A 967 -1.81 15.13 -4.02
CA ASN A 967 -1.34 15.27 -5.40
C ASN A 967 -1.28 13.93 -6.17
N SER A 968 -2.20 13.01 -5.87
CA SER A 968 -2.33 11.72 -6.56
C SER A 968 -3.46 11.74 -7.58
N LEU A 969 -3.36 10.91 -8.62
CA LEU A 969 -4.46 10.67 -9.56
C LEU A 969 -5.05 9.28 -9.30
N SER A 970 -6.35 9.25 -9.07
CA SER A 970 -7.13 8.04 -8.79
C SER A 970 -7.70 7.44 -10.07
N ASN A 971 -7.73 6.11 -10.17
CA ASN A 971 -8.45 5.41 -11.23
C ASN A 971 -9.97 5.61 -11.21
N ASN A 972 -10.50 6.24 -10.17
CA ASN A 972 -11.88 6.63 -10.08
C ASN A 972 -12.11 8.10 -10.51
N ASP A 973 -11.06 8.91 -10.68
CA ASP A 973 -11.15 10.29 -11.19
C ASP A 973 -11.54 10.32 -12.67
N ARG A 974 -12.40 11.27 -13.07
CA ARG A 974 -12.81 11.45 -14.48
C ARG A 974 -11.69 11.92 -15.40
N MET A 975 -10.57 12.36 -14.83
CA MET A 975 -9.36 12.66 -15.60
C MET A 975 -8.56 11.40 -15.96
N TRP A 976 -8.82 10.24 -15.34
CA TRP A 976 -8.01 9.03 -15.48
C TRP A 976 -7.88 8.54 -16.93
N ASP A 977 -9.01 8.33 -17.61
CA ASP A 977 -9.03 7.71 -18.95
C ASP A 977 -8.35 8.57 -20.04
N THR A 978 -8.19 9.87 -19.77
CA THR A 978 -7.48 10.79 -20.66
C THR A 978 -6.03 10.98 -20.24
N TYR A 979 -5.77 11.12 -18.94
CA TYR A 979 -4.52 11.70 -18.45
C TYR A 979 -3.65 10.77 -17.59
N ALA A 980 -4.05 9.53 -17.30
CA ALA A 980 -3.24 8.64 -16.46
C ALA A 980 -1.80 8.49 -16.98
N ASP A 981 -1.61 8.16 -18.27
CA ASP A 981 -0.28 7.99 -18.86
C ASP A 981 0.54 9.29 -18.93
N PRO A 982 0.00 10.43 -19.43
CA PRO A 982 0.77 11.66 -19.50
C PRO A 982 0.96 12.35 -18.14
N TRP A 983 0.29 11.95 -17.07
CA TRP A 983 0.43 12.60 -15.75
C TRP A 983 1.18 11.78 -14.69
N LEU A 984 1.04 10.45 -14.72
CA LEU A 984 1.61 9.56 -13.69
C LEU A 984 3.08 9.24 -13.93
N ILE A 985 3.79 8.97 -12.84
CA ILE A 985 5.17 8.49 -12.89
C ILE A 985 5.28 7.12 -13.58
N GLU A 986 6.43 6.87 -14.21
CA GLU A 986 6.78 5.58 -14.81
C GLU A 986 8.13 5.09 -14.24
N PRO A 987 8.25 3.85 -13.74
CA PRO A 987 7.16 2.91 -13.49
C PRO A 987 6.19 3.41 -12.42
N ARG A 988 4.93 2.99 -12.49
CA ARG A 988 3.94 3.31 -11.46
C ARG A 988 4.34 2.65 -10.13
N GLY A 989 4.41 3.45 -9.06
CA GLY A 989 4.65 2.96 -7.71
C GLY A 989 3.44 2.23 -7.12
N MET A 990 3.56 1.79 -5.86
CA MET A 990 2.42 1.23 -5.11
C MET A 990 1.31 2.30 -4.99
N PRO A 991 0.07 2.00 -5.39
CA PRO A 991 -1.03 2.94 -5.24
C PRO A 991 -1.50 2.99 -3.78
N PHE A 992 -1.96 4.15 -3.36
CA PHE A 992 -2.77 4.25 -2.15
C PHE A 992 -4.16 3.62 -2.41
N ILE A 993 -4.61 2.78 -1.48
CA ILE A 993 -5.92 2.10 -1.54
C ILE A 993 -6.71 2.49 -0.28
N PRO A 994 -7.80 3.24 -0.43
CA PRO A 994 -8.65 3.59 0.71
C PRO A 994 -9.33 2.33 1.29
N PRO A 995 -9.31 2.12 2.62
CA PRO A 995 -9.95 0.96 3.24
C PRO A 995 -11.45 0.82 2.91
N ASN A 996 -12.14 1.95 2.74
CA ASN A 996 -13.57 2.00 2.41
C ASN A 996 -13.87 1.91 0.89
N ARG A 997 -12.84 1.95 0.03
CA ARG A 997 -12.96 1.89 -1.43
C ARG A 997 -11.88 0.98 -2.02
N PRO A 998 -11.96 -0.34 -1.79
CA PRO A 998 -10.89 -1.29 -2.16
C PRO A 998 -10.67 -1.46 -3.66
N LYS A 999 -11.50 -0.84 -4.52
CA LYS A 999 -11.31 -0.77 -5.98
C LYS A 999 -10.60 0.50 -6.45
N GLU A 1000 -10.56 1.53 -5.60
CA GLU A 1000 -9.86 2.79 -5.89
C GLU A 1000 -8.35 2.56 -5.77
N ARG A 1001 -7.60 3.12 -6.72
CA ARG A 1001 -6.14 3.07 -6.80
C ARG A 1001 -5.65 4.48 -7.11
N SER A 1002 -5.00 5.12 -6.15
CA SER A 1002 -4.44 6.46 -6.30
C SER A 1002 -2.93 6.39 -6.48
N PHE A 1003 -2.45 6.86 -7.63
CA PHE A 1003 -1.04 6.83 -8.00
C PHE A 1003 -0.43 8.24 -7.93
N GLN A 1004 0.85 8.31 -7.58
CA GLN A 1004 1.57 9.58 -7.52
C GLN A 1004 1.73 10.18 -8.94
N ALA A 1005 1.37 11.44 -9.09
CA ALA A 1005 1.62 12.18 -10.32
C ALA A 1005 3.06 12.72 -10.36
N CYS A 1006 3.61 12.83 -11.57
CA CYS A 1006 4.94 13.41 -11.77
C CYS A 1006 4.90 14.94 -11.58
N PRO A 1007 5.80 15.55 -10.79
CA PRO A 1007 5.87 17.01 -10.63
C PRO A 1007 6.21 17.79 -11.90
N ARG A 1008 6.85 17.12 -12.88
CA ARG A 1008 7.13 17.69 -14.19
C ARG A 1008 5.97 17.52 -15.17
N SER A 1009 4.99 16.69 -14.87
CA SER A 1009 3.80 16.58 -15.70
C SER A 1009 2.86 17.76 -15.48
N GLU A 1010 1.93 17.92 -16.40
CA GLU A 1010 0.91 18.96 -16.37
C GLU A 1010 -0.06 18.82 -15.16
N PHE A 1011 -0.11 17.64 -14.53
CA PHE A 1011 -0.98 17.40 -13.38
C PHE A 1011 -0.81 18.45 -12.27
N PHE A 1012 0.41 18.88 -11.98
CA PHE A 1012 0.62 19.85 -10.90
C PHE A 1012 0.07 21.23 -11.22
N THR A 1013 0.13 21.65 -12.49
CA THR A 1013 -0.52 22.88 -12.94
C THR A 1013 -2.03 22.80 -12.74
N TYR A 1014 -2.63 21.68 -13.17
CA TYR A 1014 -4.04 21.38 -12.95
C TYR A 1014 -4.40 21.33 -11.45
N PHE A 1015 -3.61 20.63 -10.65
CA PHE A 1015 -3.80 20.46 -9.21
C PHE A 1015 -3.83 21.82 -8.50
N VAL A 1016 -2.81 22.65 -8.68
CA VAL A 1016 -2.75 23.98 -8.04
C VAL A 1016 -3.89 24.88 -8.52
N TYR A 1017 -4.22 24.85 -9.81
CA TYR A 1017 -5.38 25.56 -10.35
C TYR A 1017 -6.68 25.14 -9.65
N ARG A 1018 -6.90 23.83 -9.50
CA ARG A 1018 -8.09 23.27 -8.84
C ARG A 1018 -8.15 23.63 -7.36
N ILE A 1019 -7.03 23.60 -6.64
CA ILE A 1019 -6.97 24.06 -5.25
C ILE A 1019 -7.38 25.51 -5.12
N GLY A 1020 -6.84 26.40 -5.97
CA GLY A 1020 -7.25 27.81 -5.99
C GLY A 1020 -8.77 27.96 -6.21
N LYS A 1021 -9.33 27.24 -7.18
CA LYS A 1021 -10.79 27.23 -7.44
C LYS A 1021 -11.60 26.70 -6.26
N LEU A 1022 -11.13 25.67 -5.56
CA LEU A 1022 -11.82 25.12 -4.39
C LEU A 1022 -11.90 26.13 -3.25
N LEU A 1023 -10.77 26.78 -2.93
CA LEU A 1023 -10.70 27.81 -1.90
C LEU A 1023 -11.66 28.96 -2.22
N ASP A 1024 -11.66 29.45 -3.46
CA ASP A 1024 -12.52 30.55 -3.90
C ASP A 1024 -14.01 30.17 -3.93
N THR A 1025 -14.34 28.96 -4.41
CA THR A 1025 -15.72 28.54 -4.64
C THR A 1025 -16.49 28.29 -3.34
N TYR A 1026 -15.80 27.81 -2.30
CA TYR A 1026 -16.41 27.41 -1.04
C TYR A 1026 -16.01 28.29 0.15
N ASP A 1027 -15.21 29.35 -0.06
CA ASP A 1027 -14.76 30.26 0.98
C ASP A 1027 -14.05 29.53 2.14
N LEU A 1028 -13.11 28.66 1.77
CA LEU A 1028 -12.33 27.83 2.70
C LEU A 1028 -11.14 28.62 3.25
N ASP A 1029 -10.81 28.35 4.51
CA ASP A 1029 -9.75 29.06 5.23
C ASP A 1029 -8.38 28.38 5.06
N GLY A 1030 -8.31 27.20 4.43
CA GLY A 1030 -7.03 26.53 4.19
C GLY A 1030 -7.08 25.15 3.57
N ILE A 1031 -5.89 24.57 3.39
CA ILE A 1031 -5.68 23.19 2.93
C ILE A 1031 -4.86 22.39 3.93
N PHE A 1032 -5.13 21.08 3.97
CA PHE A 1032 -4.26 20.06 4.52
C PHE A 1032 -3.71 19.24 3.36
N PHE A 1033 -2.41 19.34 3.10
CA PHE A 1033 -1.75 18.70 1.97
C PHE A 1033 -1.06 17.40 2.38
N ASP A 1034 -1.57 16.28 1.88
CA ASP A 1034 -0.97 14.97 2.06
C ASP A 1034 -0.35 14.49 0.74
N GLY A 1035 0.97 14.50 0.68
CA GLY A 1035 1.69 14.05 -0.49
C GLY A 1035 3.09 14.63 -0.63
N ARG A 1036 3.95 13.89 -1.34
CA ARG A 1036 5.30 14.35 -1.69
C ARG A 1036 5.26 15.09 -3.01
N SER A 1037 5.90 16.25 -3.06
CA SER A 1037 5.96 17.06 -4.28
C SER A 1037 7.08 16.67 -5.23
N TYR A 1038 7.81 15.58 -4.98
CA TYR A 1038 8.83 15.02 -5.87
C TYR A 1038 8.63 13.51 -6.04
N ALA A 1039 9.11 12.94 -7.15
CA ALA A 1039 8.93 11.53 -7.45
C ALA A 1039 10.09 10.96 -8.29
N THR A 1040 10.30 9.64 -8.20
CA THR A 1040 11.18 8.88 -9.09
C THR A 1040 10.43 8.54 -10.37
N CYS A 1041 10.93 8.95 -11.53
CA CYS A 1041 10.25 8.81 -12.81
C CYS A 1041 11.24 8.63 -13.97
N ASN A 1042 10.86 7.80 -14.94
CA ASN A 1042 11.55 7.54 -16.21
C ASN A 1042 10.64 7.82 -17.42
N ASN A 1043 9.53 8.55 -17.21
CA ASN A 1043 8.60 8.89 -18.28
C ASN A 1043 9.21 10.01 -19.15
N ARG A 1044 9.57 9.66 -20.39
CA ARG A 1044 10.17 10.59 -21.36
C ARG A 1044 9.26 11.72 -21.79
N GLN A 1045 7.94 11.55 -21.73
CA GLN A 1045 6.99 12.62 -22.03
C GLN A 1045 7.10 13.77 -21.03
N HIS A 1046 7.64 13.50 -19.83
CA HIS A 1046 7.88 14.49 -18.78
C HIS A 1046 9.30 15.06 -18.81
N GLY A 1047 10.15 14.58 -19.72
CA GLY A 1047 11.59 14.84 -19.67
C GLY A 1047 12.30 14.18 -18.48
N CYS A 1048 11.74 13.09 -17.94
CA CYS A 1048 12.34 12.34 -16.83
C CYS A 1048 13.24 11.19 -17.33
N GLY A 1049 14.13 10.73 -16.43
CA GLY A 1049 15.10 9.67 -16.69
C GLY A 1049 16.48 10.21 -17.02
N VAL A 1050 17.52 9.57 -16.48
CA VAL A 1050 18.93 9.90 -16.69
C VAL A 1050 19.67 8.67 -17.20
N ARG A 1051 20.70 8.90 -18.02
CA ARG A 1051 21.61 7.86 -18.45
C ARG A 1051 22.79 7.78 -17.48
N ASN A 1052 22.92 6.66 -16.77
CA ASN A 1052 23.95 6.47 -15.74
C ASN A 1052 25.38 6.31 -16.34
N PHE A 1053 26.38 6.07 -15.50
CA PHE A 1053 27.78 5.89 -15.94
C PHE A 1053 28.00 4.68 -16.84
N GLU A 1054 27.15 3.65 -16.73
CA GLU A 1054 27.15 2.45 -17.56
C GLU A 1054 26.43 2.65 -18.91
N GLY A 1055 25.83 3.83 -19.15
CA GLY A 1055 25.08 4.11 -20.37
C GLY A 1055 23.66 3.53 -20.38
N VAL A 1056 23.14 3.11 -19.22
CA VAL A 1056 21.80 2.55 -19.02
C VAL A 1056 20.85 3.67 -18.59
N GLU A 1057 19.63 3.65 -19.12
CA GLU A 1057 18.58 4.60 -18.73
C GLU A 1057 17.96 4.18 -17.39
N VAL A 1058 17.99 5.08 -16.41
CA VAL A 1058 17.46 4.87 -15.07
C VAL A 1058 16.46 5.97 -14.69
N PRO A 1059 15.45 5.67 -13.85
CA PRO A 1059 14.55 6.69 -13.34
C PRO A 1059 15.30 7.81 -12.60
N GLU A 1060 14.95 9.06 -12.90
CA GLU A 1060 15.45 10.24 -12.18
C GLU A 1060 14.50 10.58 -11.04
N ARG A 1061 15.01 11.15 -9.95
CA ARG A 1061 14.20 11.96 -9.03
C ARG A 1061 14.76 13.37 -9.00
N ASN A 1062 13.90 14.37 -8.96
CA ASN A 1062 14.39 15.74 -9.02
C ASN A 1062 13.65 16.63 -8.03
N ILE A 1063 14.31 16.87 -6.91
CA ILE A 1063 13.74 17.61 -5.78
C ILE A 1063 13.46 19.07 -6.13
N TRP A 1064 14.26 19.67 -7.02
CA TRP A 1064 14.14 21.08 -7.40
C TRP A 1064 12.88 21.37 -8.19
N ASN A 1065 12.49 20.48 -9.11
CA ASN A 1065 11.20 20.59 -9.79
C ASN A 1065 10.05 20.45 -8.81
N GLY A 1066 10.16 19.51 -7.86
CA GLY A 1066 9.14 19.33 -6.85
C GLY A 1066 8.97 20.51 -5.90
N ARG A 1067 10.09 21.13 -5.53
CA ARG A 1067 10.14 22.36 -4.74
C ARG A 1067 9.47 23.53 -5.47
N GLU A 1068 9.76 23.73 -6.75
CA GLU A 1068 9.10 24.77 -7.56
C GLU A 1068 7.57 24.59 -7.56
N ARG A 1069 7.08 23.36 -7.76
CA ARG A 1069 5.65 23.06 -7.72
C ARG A 1069 5.02 23.32 -6.36
N GLN A 1070 5.75 23.02 -5.29
CA GLN A 1070 5.24 23.24 -3.95
C GLN A 1070 5.24 24.72 -3.55
N LEU A 1071 6.25 25.49 -3.97
CA LEU A 1071 6.26 26.94 -3.81
C LEU A 1071 5.13 27.60 -4.61
N LEU A 1072 4.80 27.09 -5.80
CA LEU A 1072 3.62 27.53 -6.57
C LEU A 1072 2.31 27.28 -5.80
N LEU A 1073 2.16 26.09 -5.20
CA LEU A 1073 1.01 25.77 -4.36
C LEU A 1073 0.94 26.68 -3.13
N TYR A 1074 2.05 26.81 -2.40
CA TYR A 1074 2.15 27.68 -1.24
C TYR A 1074 1.78 29.13 -1.59
N HIS A 1075 2.34 29.67 -2.67
CA HIS A 1075 2.00 31.01 -3.16
C HIS A 1075 0.50 31.15 -3.48
N THR A 1076 -0.08 30.17 -4.17
CA THR A 1076 -1.51 30.16 -4.52
C THR A 1076 -2.41 30.20 -3.29
N VAL A 1077 -2.04 29.49 -2.22
CA VAL A 1077 -2.76 29.48 -0.95
C VAL A 1077 -2.56 30.80 -0.20
N LYS A 1078 -1.31 31.30 -0.10
CA LYS A 1078 -1.01 32.54 0.62
C LYS A 1078 -1.56 33.81 -0.04
N GLN A 1079 -1.69 33.85 -1.36
CA GLN A 1079 -2.38 34.94 -2.06
C GLN A 1079 -3.84 35.09 -1.62
N ARG A 1080 -4.45 34.02 -1.09
CA ARG A 1080 -5.83 34.01 -0.56
C ARG A 1080 -5.89 34.25 0.94
N ASN A 1081 -4.76 34.58 1.58
CA ASN A 1081 -4.61 34.66 3.04
C ASN A 1081 -5.07 33.37 3.75
N ALA A 1082 -4.90 32.22 3.08
CA ALA A 1082 -5.34 30.93 3.56
C ALA A 1082 -4.21 30.19 4.31
N TYR A 1083 -4.65 29.32 5.20
CA TYR A 1083 -3.85 28.45 6.05
C TYR A 1083 -3.41 27.18 5.30
N ALA A 1084 -2.21 26.68 5.55
CA ALA A 1084 -1.68 25.52 4.85
C ALA A 1084 -0.91 24.58 5.79
N GLU A 1085 -1.40 23.36 5.97
CA GLU A 1085 -0.70 22.31 6.70
C GLU A 1085 -0.23 21.22 5.75
N ALA A 1086 0.81 20.48 6.15
CA ALA A 1086 1.23 19.29 5.41
C ALA A 1086 1.46 18.09 6.33
N HIS A 1087 1.21 16.91 5.81
CA HIS A 1087 1.56 15.66 6.46
C HIS A 1087 2.98 15.21 6.06
N LYS A 1088 3.80 14.75 7.02
CA LYS A 1088 5.24 14.45 6.80
C LYS A 1088 5.70 13.07 7.25
N SER A 1089 5.02 12.42 8.19
CA SER A 1089 5.28 11.04 8.64
C SER A 1089 6.76 10.72 8.93
N GLY A 1090 7.50 11.67 9.48
CA GLY A 1090 8.90 11.55 9.87
C GLY A 1090 9.88 11.92 8.76
N ASN A 1091 9.42 12.31 7.57
CA ASN A 1091 10.28 12.60 6.41
C ASN A 1091 10.51 14.10 6.24
N TRP A 1092 11.64 14.57 6.76
CA TRP A 1092 12.01 15.97 6.71
C TRP A 1092 12.69 16.30 5.39
N ASP A 1093 11.88 16.40 4.35
CA ASP A 1093 12.37 16.82 3.04
C ASP A 1093 12.74 18.30 3.06
N ALA A 1094 13.97 18.63 3.46
CA ALA A 1094 14.43 19.99 3.75
C ALA A 1094 13.95 21.09 2.78
N PRO A 1095 14.01 20.90 1.44
CA PRO A 1095 13.59 21.94 0.50
C PRO A 1095 12.07 22.17 0.43
N VAL A 1096 11.24 21.36 1.09
CA VAL A 1096 9.76 21.38 0.94
C VAL A 1096 9.03 21.12 2.27
N CYS A 1097 9.74 20.73 3.32
CA CYS A 1097 9.13 20.41 4.61
C CYS A 1097 8.60 21.66 5.30
N TYR A 1098 9.35 22.76 5.20
CA TYR A 1098 9.15 23.93 6.04
C TYR A 1098 8.43 25.10 5.36
N LEU A 1099 7.80 24.85 4.21
CA LEU A 1099 6.96 25.87 3.55
C LEU A 1099 5.66 26.12 4.31
N TRP A 1100 5.17 25.13 5.05
CA TRP A 1100 3.81 25.09 5.59
C TRP A 1100 3.68 25.82 6.92
N ASP A 1101 2.45 26.18 7.30
CA ASP A 1101 2.14 26.79 8.60
C ASP A 1101 2.25 25.79 9.75
N ALA A 1102 1.96 24.51 9.47
CA ALA A 1102 2.15 23.40 10.37
C ALA A 1102 2.51 22.13 9.59
N ALA A 1103 3.23 21.21 10.24
CA ALA A 1103 3.55 19.89 9.73
C ALA A 1103 3.06 18.83 10.71
N TRP A 1104 2.37 17.80 10.20
CA TRP A 1104 1.86 16.70 11.01
C TRP A 1104 2.81 15.51 10.97
N GLU A 1105 3.15 15.06 12.18
CA GLU A 1105 4.06 13.97 12.50
C GLU A 1105 3.31 12.93 13.34
N GLY A 1106 3.76 11.67 13.30
CA GLY A 1106 3.28 10.64 14.22
C GLY A 1106 2.96 9.28 13.58
N GLU A 1107 2.71 9.23 12.28
CA GLU A 1107 2.43 7.97 11.58
C GLU A 1107 3.62 7.00 11.60
N GLN A 1108 4.85 7.51 11.68
CA GLN A 1108 6.07 6.73 11.90
C GLN A 1108 6.02 5.90 13.20
N PHE A 1109 5.18 6.26 14.17
CA PHE A 1109 5.02 5.54 15.43
C PHE A 1109 3.93 4.46 15.39
N MET A 1110 3.16 4.34 14.29
CA MET A 1110 1.95 3.51 14.26
C MET A 1110 2.20 2.01 14.39
N SER A 1111 3.39 1.50 14.03
CA SER A 1111 3.74 0.07 14.20
C SER A 1111 4.87 -0.17 15.22
N THR A 1112 5.28 0.86 15.97
CA THR A 1112 6.32 0.69 16.98
C THR A 1112 5.80 -0.17 18.15
N VAL A 1113 6.37 -1.36 18.33
CA VAL A 1113 6.09 -2.27 19.44
C VAL A 1113 7.42 -2.76 20.02
N ARG A 1114 7.63 -2.58 21.33
CA ARG A 1114 8.78 -3.13 22.05
C ARG A 1114 8.30 -3.92 23.28
N GLY A 1115 8.06 -5.21 23.08
CA GLY A 1115 7.44 -6.04 24.12
C GLY A 1115 6.00 -5.59 24.44
N ASN A 1116 5.67 -5.50 25.73
CA ASN A 1116 4.33 -5.09 26.20
C ASN A 1116 4.22 -3.59 26.58
N GLN A 1117 5.22 -2.75 26.26
CA GLN A 1117 5.23 -1.32 26.63
C GLN A 1117 4.41 -0.46 25.66
N LYS A 1118 3.84 0.66 26.14
CA LYS A 1118 3.00 1.55 25.32
C LYS A 1118 3.85 2.30 24.29
N ARG A 1119 3.19 2.77 23.23
CA ARG A 1119 3.83 3.56 22.13
C ARG A 1119 4.55 4.82 22.61
N LEU A 1120 4.01 5.50 23.63
CA LEU A 1120 4.64 6.71 24.20
C LEU A 1120 5.81 6.38 25.13
N ASP A 1121 5.83 5.19 25.74
CA ASP A 1121 6.89 4.76 26.67
C ASP A 1121 8.17 4.35 25.93
N ILE A 1122 8.08 4.14 24.61
CA ILE A 1122 9.18 3.64 23.75
C ILE A 1122 9.67 4.67 22.73
N CYS A 1123 9.05 5.86 22.68
CA CYS A 1123 9.54 6.97 21.85
C CYS A 1123 10.84 7.50 22.46
N PRO A 1124 12.00 7.39 21.79
CA PRO A 1124 13.25 7.92 22.33
C PRO A 1124 13.10 9.42 22.53
N LEU A 1125 13.41 9.92 23.72
CA LEU A 1125 13.35 11.35 24.03
C LEU A 1125 14.21 12.14 23.04
N GLU A 1126 15.32 11.57 22.62
CA GLU A 1126 16.21 12.12 21.60
C GLU A 1126 15.52 12.26 20.24
N ALA A 1127 14.73 11.26 19.83
CA ALA A 1127 13.97 11.32 18.58
C ALA A 1127 12.87 12.40 18.65
N MET A 1128 12.19 12.54 19.80
CA MET A 1128 11.19 13.60 19.99
C MET A 1128 11.83 15.00 20.02
N ARG A 1129 12.93 15.19 20.76
CA ARG A 1129 13.66 16.46 20.81
C ARG A 1129 14.16 16.87 19.45
N ALA A 1130 14.77 15.94 18.72
CA ALA A 1130 15.21 16.17 17.36
C ALA A 1130 14.04 16.47 16.42
N GLN A 1131 12.86 15.86 16.61
CA GLN A 1131 11.67 16.18 15.81
C GLN A 1131 11.01 17.53 16.15
N MET A 1132 11.26 18.09 17.34
CA MET A 1132 10.73 19.40 17.73
C MET A 1132 11.63 20.57 17.31
N ASN A 1133 12.79 20.29 16.69
CA ASN A 1133 13.79 21.27 16.25
C ASN A 1133 13.50 21.96 14.89
N GLY A 1134 12.37 21.64 14.26
CA GLY A 1134 12.04 22.04 12.89
C GLY A 1134 11.57 23.47 12.73
#